data_AF-A0A3B0VYZ8-F1
#
_entry.id   AF-A0A3B0VYZ8-F1
#
_cell.length_a   1.000
_cell.length_b   1.000
_cell.length_c   1.000
_cell.angle_alpha   90.00
_cell.angle_beta   90.00
_cell.angle_gamma   90.00
#
_symmetry.space_group_name_H-M   'P 1'
#
loop_
_entity.id
_entity.type
_entity.pdbx_description
1 polymer ?
#
loop_
_entity_poly.entity_id
_entity_poly.type
_entity_poly.pdbx_seq_one_letter_code
_entity_poly.pdbx_strand_id
1 'polypeptide(L)'
;MTVGPCAAKPLSFDASWRADISGRDTGSDNIRRYVQRYYLQWYPRISKAIRLNAAMDYNQSRVTGRGTRETISPSLDLNVNNDLFRARLSGYVNSSHGAGSTSLLTRSWETSLASAWDYRWWPALQVRTGGSRVDDGVAVHLINSSRNWRELLASWNYNQKLKLNYNYFKSLNTDDVGRSETDQVRHFGRLDYQDRFWHNRVMFNFSQQIDRTNTDFAARTGKGGTALVPVPVSQALAGDDATPETGTLPSVPALIDGDTSTAAVSISFGKPVNLAIMTNLQPVDTIYVYTTKDDALLTADTSSLRWDLYSSDDGTTWKKEITNAGTVFNKDEFRFEVNAGGVKGVYLKLVVTGWPAALDVQVSELAAYQRLGGEHGYVSSRQRTTNYKTDLGLGINPTADTRFAYTLSWNKNDSNQGNDRDRLDQSAVFKWLYNRYFQPSLTVNNTIENNSESADRESRNYGLTIFSRPLNTLESSLGLTRYENYEDGQRLSTNHTINWLNSATLYPGLTSNLDLYLNFNTNEKTNQSSHYLGASLRMTSRMRDNLVVDLVTDYNAADVGSIGTTSSGRRSAGSTSIQANYRPSDMLAFLFQGNLGYGDGGGGRSSMLFDSQLSVLRTSKTHVTLGYRLNAIPAETINSFNFKWSWNLSDYLTLDTNANYSMMEEGDSWNLNARLNASF
;
A
#
# COMPACT_ATOMS: atom_id res chain seq x y z
N MET A 1 1.33 -46.75 47.33
CA MET A 1 0.07 -47.31 46.79
C MET A 1 -0.05 -46.90 45.33
N THR A 2 -0.06 -47.91 44.48
CA THR A 2 -0.11 -47.94 43.02
C THR A 2 -1.47 -47.49 42.49
N VAL A 3 -1.49 -46.51 41.58
CA VAL A 3 -2.67 -46.20 40.76
C VAL A 3 -2.44 -46.77 39.37
N GLY A 4 -3.36 -47.64 38.96
CA GLY A 4 -3.26 -48.60 37.85
C GLY A 4 -3.29 -48.05 36.42
N PRO A 5 -3.30 -48.96 35.43
CA PRO A 5 -2.84 -48.78 34.06
C PRO A 5 -3.86 -48.09 33.14
N CYS A 6 -3.35 -47.54 32.03
CA CYS A 6 -4.07 -47.13 30.80
C CYS A 6 -5.60 -47.31 30.80
N ALA A 7 -6.35 -46.29 31.23
CA ALA A 7 -7.78 -46.21 30.90
C ALA A 7 -7.91 -45.71 29.45
N ALA A 8 -8.21 -46.63 28.52
CA ALA A 8 -8.67 -46.26 27.19
C ALA A 8 -9.95 -45.41 27.36
N LYS A 9 -9.92 -44.15 26.91
CA LYS A 9 -11.15 -43.35 26.81
C LYS A 9 -12.10 -44.01 25.82
N PRO A 10 -13.43 -43.95 26.03
CA PRO A 10 -14.40 -44.60 25.16
C PRO A 10 -14.32 -44.05 23.73
N LEU A 11 -14.61 -44.94 22.78
CA LEU A 11 -14.87 -44.61 21.38
C LEU A 11 -16.12 -43.70 21.32
N SER A 12 -15.99 -42.50 20.75
CA SER A 12 -17.13 -41.61 20.50
C SER A 12 -17.72 -41.93 19.15
N PHE A 13 -19.05 -42.06 19.08
CA PHE A 13 -19.78 -42.23 17.83
C PHE A 13 -20.96 -41.29 17.82
N ASP A 14 -21.04 -40.45 16.79
CA ASP A 14 -22.09 -39.46 16.59
C ASP A 14 -22.71 -39.68 15.20
N ALA A 15 -24.04 -39.72 15.13
CA ALA A 15 -24.78 -39.86 13.89
C ALA A 15 -25.85 -38.79 13.78
N SER A 16 -26.07 -38.26 12.57
CA SER A 16 -27.11 -37.26 12.32
C SER A 16 -27.73 -37.47 10.94
N TRP A 17 -29.04 -37.24 10.85
CA TRP A 17 -29.81 -37.28 9.62
C TRP A 17 -30.65 -36.00 9.54
N ARG A 18 -30.62 -35.34 8.39
CA ARG A 18 -31.36 -34.10 8.14
C ARG A 18 -32.06 -34.16 6.79
N ALA A 19 -33.31 -33.74 6.74
CA ALA A 19 -34.06 -33.57 5.52
C ALA A 19 -34.52 -32.11 5.42
N ASP A 20 -34.06 -31.40 4.39
CA ASP A 20 -34.51 -30.04 4.07
C ASP A 20 -35.37 -30.10 2.81
N ILE A 21 -36.54 -29.46 2.86
CA ILE A 21 -37.47 -29.35 1.74
C ILE A 21 -37.67 -27.86 1.50
N SER A 22 -37.33 -27.38 0.30
CA SER A 22 -37.50 -25.98 -0.10
C SER A 22 -38.12 -25.91 -1.49
N GLY A 23 -39.14 -25.08 -1.66
CA GLY A 23 -39.83 -24.84 -2.93
C GLY A 23 -40.59 -23.50 -2.94
N ARG A 24 -40.98 -23.03 -4.12
CA ARG A 24 -41.95 -21.93 -4.33
C ARG A 24 -43.22 -22.52 -4.97
N ASP A 25 -44.39 -22.06 -4.56
CA ASP A 25 -45.71 -22.62 -4.90
C ASP A 25 -46.13 -22.56 -6.40
N THR A 26 -45.30 -22.03 -7.30
CA THR A 26 -45.71 -21.76 -8.70
C THR A 26 -44.81 -22.35 -9.78
N GLY A 27 -44.03 -23.38 -9.50
CA GLY A 27 -43.25 -24.09 -10.53
C GLY A 27 -42.70 -25.43 -10.04
N SER A 28 -42.76 -26.43 -10.90
CA SER A 28 -42.54 -27.86 -10.62
C SER A 28 -41.07 -28.26 -10.34
N ASP A 29 -40.44 -27.71 -9.31
CA ASP A 29 -39.16 -28.25 -8.80
C ASP A 29 -39.02 -28.05 -7.28
N ASN A 30 -39.62 -28.96 -6.51
CA ASN A 30 -39.34 -29.06 -5.08
C ASN A 30 -37.94 -29.65 -4.88
N ILE A 31 -36.99 -28.84 -4.41
CA ILE A 31 -35.65 -29.31 -4.07
C ILE A 31 -35.73 -29.97 -2.69
N ARG A 32 -35.57 -31.30 -2.66
CA ARG A 32 -35.39 -32.06 -1.41
C ARG A 32 -33.92 -32.38 -1.24
N ARG A 33 -33.38 -32.08 -0.06
CA ARG A 33 -32.01 -32.41 0.34
C ARG A 33 -32.05 -33.35 1.53
N TYR A 34 -31.40 -34.50 1.40
CA TYR A 34 -31.21 -35.47 2.48
C TYR A 34 -29.73 -35.52 2.82
N VAL A 35 -29.36 -35.29 4.08
CA VAL A 35 -27.98 -35.34 4.57
C VAL A 35 -27.86 -36.41 5.66
N GLN A 36 -26.86 -37.28 5.56
CA GLN A 36 -26.50 -38.25 6.57
C GLN A 36 -25.04 -38.04 6.95
N ARG A 37 -24.74 -37.97 8.25
CA ARG A 37 -23.37 -37.84 8.75
C ARG A 37 -23.11 -38.84 9.86
N TYR A 38 -21.98 -39.53 9.78
CA TYR A 38 -21.45 -40.42 10.81
C TYR A 38 -20.04 -39.97 11.19
N TYR A 39 -19.83 -39.69 12.47
CA TYR A 39 -18.53 -39.29 13.02
C TYR A 39 -18.10 -40.30 14.08
N LEU A 40 -16.90 -40.87 13.89
CA LEU A 40 -16.29 -41.82 14.81
C LEU A 40 -14.97 -41.22 15.32
N GLN A 41 -14.73 -41.20 16.62
CA GLN A 41 -13.50 -40.67 17.21
C GLN A 41 -12.95 -41.57 18.31
N TRP A 42 -11.65 -41.86 18.24
CA TRP A 42 -10.89 -42.63 19.22
C TRP A 42 -9.64 -41.85 19.65
N TYR A 43 -9.62 -41.37 20.89
CA TYR A 43 -8.58 -40.47 21.39
C TYR A 43 -7.92 -40.97 22.70
N PRO A 44 -7.30 -42.16 22.71
CA PRO A 44 -6.72 -42.72 23.91
C PRO A 44 -5.45 -41.97 24.33
N ARG A 45 -5.25 -41.89 25.65
CA ARG A 45 -3.97 -41.47 26.23
C ARG A 45 -3.13 -42.72 26.50
N ILE A 46 -2.25 -43.07 25.55
CA ILE A 46 -1.38 -44.25 25.63
C ILE A 46 -0.44 -44.16 26.84
N SER A 47 0.12 -42.97 27.11
CA SER A 47 0.92 -42.71 28.31
C SER A 47 0.82 -41.24 28.74
N LYS A 48 1.54 -40.85 29.81
CA LYS A 48 1.63 -39.42 30.19
C LYS A 48 2.20 -38.56 29.04
N ALA A 49 3.12 -39.12 28.26
CA ALA A 49 3.85 -38.48 27.18
C ALA A 49 3.22 -38.69 25.78
N ILE A 50 2.49 -39.79 25.58
CA ILE A 50 1.97 -40.20 24.26
C ILE A 50 0.44 -40.06 24.21
N ARG A 51 -0.06 -39.34 23.20
CA ARG A 51 -1.49 -39.17 22.91
C ARG A 51 -1.78 -39.54 21.47
N LEU A 52 -2.85 -40.28 21.25
CA LEU A 52 -3.35 -40.63 19.93
C LEU A 52 -4.76 -40.06 19.76
N ASN A 53 -5.10 -39.61 18.55
CA ASN A 53 -6.44 -39.22 18.13
C ASN A 53 -6.66 -39.74 16.71
N ALA A 54 -7.52 -40.72 16.55
CA ALA A 54 -7.99 -41.21 15.27
C ALA A 54 -9.46 -40.81 15.11
N ALA A 55 -9.83 -40.27 13.96
CA ALA A 55 -11.22 -39.91 13.67
C ALA A 55 -11.61 -40.28 12.25
N MET A 56 -12.88 -40.55 12.02
CA MET A 56 -13.46 -40.83 10.72
C MET A 56 -14.77 -40.07 10.60
N ASP A 57 -14.88 -39.18 9.62
CA ASP A 57 -16.11 -38.48 9.27
C ASP A 57 -16.61 -39.04 7.94
N TYR A 58 -17.87 -39.50 7.90
CA TYR A 58 -18.58 -39.86 6.68
C TYR A 58 -19.76 -38.92 6.52
N ASN A 59 -19.91 -38.34 5.35
CA ASN A 59 -21.00 -37.43 5.02
C ASN A 59 -21.57 -37.78 3.65
N GLN A 60 -22.88 -37.99 3.56
CA GLN A 60 -23.61 -38.21 2.32
C GLN A 60 -24.72 -37.15 2.21
N SER A 61 -24.79 -36.45 1.08
CA SER A 61 -25.84 -35.48 0.78
C SER A 61 -26.46 -35.83 -0.57
N ARG A 62 -27.76 -36.12 -0.58
CA ARG A 62 -28.55 -36.35 -1.79
C ARG A 62 -29.47 -35.17 -2.04
N VAL A 63 -29.46 -34.65 -3.27
CA VAL A 63 -30.33 -33.54 -3.70
C VAL A 63 -31.16 -34.00 -4.89
N THR A 64 -32.48 -33.84 -4.83
CA THR A 64 -33.38 -34.17 -5.95
C THR A 64 -32.98 -33.36 -7.19
N GLY A 65 -32.81 -34.03 -8.34
CA GLY A 65 -32.36 -33.42 -9.60
C GLY A 65 -30.85 -33.18 -9.73
N ARG A 66 -30.07 -33.24 -8.65
CA ARG A 66 -28.60 -33.02 -8.66
C ARG A 66 -27.77 -34.23 -8.19
N GLY A 67 -28.42 -35.34 -7.85
CA GLY A 67 -27.78 -36.61 -7.50
C GLY A 67 -27.21 -36.67 -6.07
N THR A 68 -26.27 -37.59 -5.83
CA THR A 68 -25.69 -37.87 -4.51
C THR A 68 -24.24 -37.40 -4.46
N ARG A 69 -23.84 -36.81 -3.33
CA ARG A 69 -22.44 -36.51 -2.98
C ARG A 69 -22.06 -37.23 -1.70
N GLU A 70 -20.95 -37.94 -1.72
CA GLU A 70 -20.41 -38.71 -0.61
C GLU A 70 -19.00 -38.23 -0.29
N THR A 71 -18.64 -38.22 1.00
CA THR A 71 -17.31 -37.85 1.47
C THR A 71 -16.94 -38.71 2.67
N ILE A 72 -15.73 -39.28 2.64
CA ILE A 72 -15.17 -40.09 3.72
C ILE A 72 -13.78 -39.55 4.06
N SER A 73 -13.59 -39.20 5.33
CA SER A 73 -12.41 -38.45 5.80
C SER A 73 -11.78 -39.07 7.05
N PRO A 74 -11.05 -40.20 6.96
CA PRO A 74 -10.27 -40.72 8.08
C PRO A 74 -9.05 -39.83 8.37
N SER A 75 -8.74 -39.65 9.64
CA SER A 75 -7.62 -38.85 10.14
C SER A 75 -6.96 -39.52 11.35
N LEU A 76 -5.66 -39.28 11.50
CA LEU A 76 -4.82 -39.79 12.58
C LEU A 76 -3.91 -38.67 13.06
N ASP A 77 -3.77 -38.50 14.37
CA ASP A 77 -2.86 -37.57 15.00
C ASP A 77 -2.23 -38.24 16.24
N LEU A 78 -0.91 -38.38 16.22
CA LEU A 78 -0.10 -39.00 17.25
C LEU A 78 0.89 -37.96 17.78
N ASN A 79 0.82 -37.64 19.06
CA ASN A 79 1.71 -36.70 19.73
C ASN A 79 2.54 -37.42 20.79
N VAL A 80 3.84 -37.16 20.81
CA VAL A 80 4.80 -37.64 21.81
C VAL A 80 5.52 -36.43 22.39
N ASN A 81 5.30 -36.14 23.66
CA ASN A 81 5.91 -34.99 24.34
C ASN A 81 6.71 -35.46 25.56
N ASN A 82 8.00 -35.15 25.61
CA ASN A 82 8.83 -35.30 26.80
C ASN A 82 9.69 -34.05 27.03
N ASP A 83 10.60 -34.12 28.01
CA ASP A 83 11.44 -32.98 28.41
C ASP A 83 12.56 -32.66 27.40
N LEU A 84 12.87 -33.57 26.47
CA LEU A 84 13.94 -33.42 25.48
C LEU A 84 13.41 -33.03 24.09
N PHE A 85 12.25 -33.56 23.70
CA PHE A 85 11.65 -33.36 22.39
C PHE A 85 10.12 -33.44 22.40
N ARG A 86 9.54 -32.87 21.35
CA ARG A 86 8.13 -32.96 20.99
C ARG A 86 8.06 -33.51 19.58
N ALA A 87 7.42 -34.66 19.41
CA ALA A 87 7.18 -35.26 18.11
C ALA A 87 5.68 -35.33 17.83
N ARG A 88 5.28 -35.05 16.59
CA ARG A 88 3.89 -35.16 16.14
C ARG A 88 3.87 -35.82 14.78
N LEU A 89 3.00 -36.79 14.59
CA LEU A 89 2.65 -37.37 13.29
C LEU A 89 1.16 -37.16 13.09
N SER A 90 0.76 -36.53 11.99
CA SER A 90 -0.63 -36.34 11.63
C SER A 90 -0.86 -36.67 10.17
N GLY A 91 -2.03 -37.18 9.82
CA GLY A 91 -2.40 -37.39 8.44
C GLY A 91 -3.89 -37.60 8.28
N TYR A 92 -4.37 -37.40 7.06
CA TYR A 92 -5.75 -37.64 6.69
C TYR A 92 -5.85 -38.13 5.25
N VAL A 93 -6.92 -38.85 4.98
CA VAL A 93 -7.39 -39.14 3.63
C VAL A 93 -8.76 -38.51 3.51
N ASN A 94 -9.07 -37.94 2.36
CA ASN A 94 -10.39 -37.43 2.04
C ASN A 94 -10.76 -37.96 0.66
N SER A 95 -11.80 -38.79 0.60
CA SER A 95 -12.34 -39.28 -0.66
C SER A 95 -13.73 -38.71 -0.85
N SER A 96 -13.96 -38.01 -1.96
CA SER A 96 -15.26 -37.46 -2.31
C SER A 96 -15.75 -37.99 -3.64
N HIS A 97 -17.00 -38.40 -3.69
CA HIS A 97 -17.68 -38.91 -4.87
C HIS A 97 -18.94 -38.07 -5.10
N GLY A 98 -19.24 -37.71 -6.35
CA GLY A 98 -20.40 -36.88 -6.68
C GLY A 98 -21.03 -37.30 -7.99
N ALA A 99 -22.36 -37.29 -8.05
CA ALA A 99 -23.07 -37.46 -9.31
C ALA A 99 -22.74 -36.31 -10.27
N GLY A 100 -22.19 -36.63 -11.45
CA GLY A 100 -21.81 -35.64 -12.47
C GLY A 100 -20.46 -34.96 -12.27
N SER A 101 -19.66 -35.37 -11.27
CA SER A 101 -18.28 -34.91 -11.07
C SER A 101 -17.32 -36.10 -10.97
N THR A 102 -16.06 -35.92 -11.36
CA THR A 102 -15.02 -36.92 -11.09
C THR A 102 -14.87 -37.15 -9.58
N SER A 103 -14.62 -38.40 -9.20
CA SER A 103 -14.23 -38.72 -7.83
C SER A 103 -12.92 -38.01 -7.52
N LEU A 104 -12.73 -37.56 -6.29
CA LEU A 104 -11.49 -36.91 -5.87
C LEU A 104 -10.96 -37.59 -4.62
N LEU A 105 -9.70 -37.98 -4.64
CA LEU A 105 -9.00 -38.58 -3.53
C LEU A 105 -7.82 -37.72 -3.15
N THR A 106 -7.90 -37.11 -1.97
CA THR A 106 -6.81 -36.34 -1.37
C THR A 106 -6.22 -37.12 -0.21
N ARG A 107 -4.90 -37.21 -0.15
CA ARG A 107 -4.17 -37.85 0.97
C ARG A 107 -3.12 -36.87 1.44
N SER A 108 -2.99 -36.65 2.75
CA SER A 108 -1.94 -35.80 3.29
C SER A 108 -1.41 -36.35 4.60
N TRP A 109 -0.13 -36.10 4.86
CA TRP A 109 0.54 -36.44 6.10
C TRP A 109 1.60 -35.39 6.43
N GLU A 110 1.88 -35.23 7.72
CA GLU A 110 2.93 -34.38 8.26
C GLU A 110 3.53 -35.08 9.48
N THR A 111 4.84 -35.01 9.61
CA THR A 111 5.55 -35.33 10.85
C THR A 111 6.42 -34.15 11.26
N SER A 112 6.55 -33.94 12.56
CA SER A 112 7.42 -32.91 13.14
C SER A 112 8.16 -33.47 14.35
N LEU A 113 9.41 -33.04 14.51
CA LEU A 113 10.24 -33.29 15.67
C LEU A 113 10.87 -31.96 16.07
N ALA A 114 10.56 -31.48 17.27
CA ALA A 114 11.09 -30.26 17.83
C ALA A 114 11.82 -30.55 19.14
N SER A 115 12.87 -29.81 19.44
CA SER A 115 13.49 -29.85 20.76
C SER A 115 12.55 -29.26 21.82
N ALA A 116 12.63 -29.81 23.03
CA ALA A 116 11.86 -29.34 24.19
C ALA A 116 12.74 -28.83 25.33
N TRP A 117 14.07 -28.92 25.18
CA TRP A 117 15.00 -28.39 26.15
C TRP A 117 14.89 -26.86 26.26
N ASP A 118 15.04 -26.36 27.48
CA ASP A 118 15.04 -24.94 27.80
C ASP A 118 16.39 -24.53 28.43
N TYR A 119 17.47 -24.81 27.70
CA TYR A 119 18.82 -24.43 28.11
C TYR A 119 19.25 -23.15 27.39
N ARG A 120 19.67 -22.16 28.19
CA ARG A 120 20.18 -20.85 27.73
C ARG A 120 21.22 -20.90 26.60
N TRP A 121 22.00 -21.97 26.54
CA TRP A 121 23.12 -22.13 25.61
C TRP A 121 22.75 -22.92 24.35
N TRP A 122 21.56 -23.51 24.28
CA TRP A 122 21.21 -24.44 23.20
C TRP A 122 20.16 -23.81 22.29
N PRO A 123 20.30 -23.96 20.95
CA PRO A 123 19.27 -23.56 20.02
C PRO A 123 18.04 -24.46 20.15
N ALA A 124 16.86 -23.90 19.89
CA ALA A 124 15.67 -24.68 19.62
C ALA A 124 15.70 -25.14 18.15
N LEU A 125 15.59 -26.44 17.95
CA LEU A 125 15.65 -27.09 16.64
C LEU A 125 14.31 -27.75 16.34
N GLN A 126 13.83 -27.62 15.11
CA GLN A 126 12.63 -28.30 14.66
C GLN A 126 12.82 -28.78 13.22
N VAL A 127 12.43 -30.03 12.97
CA VAL A 127 12.36 -30.63 11.65
C VAL A 127 10.90 -30.98 11.38
N ARG A 128 10.40 -30.63 10.21
CA ARG A 128 9.06 -30.99 9.74
C ARG A 128 9.18 -31.58 8.35
N THR A 129 8.37 -32.57 8.04
CA THR A 129 8.25 -33.09 6.68
C THR A 129 6.83 -33.55 6.47
N GLY A 130 6.33 -33.39 5.26
CA GLY A 130 4.97 -33.78 4.93
C GLY A 130 4.79 -33.95 3.45
N GLY A 131 3.64 -34.46 3.09
CA GLY A 131 3.26 -34.60 1.70
C GLY A 131 1.75 -34.59 1.53
N SER A 132 1.33 -34.32 0.30
CA SER A 132 -0.04 -34.45 -0.14
C SER A 132 -0.09 -35.02 -1.55
N ARG A 133 -1.13 -35.79 -1.86
CA ARG A 133 -1.43 -36.28 -3.20
C ARG A 133 -2.91 -36.09 -3.49
N VAL A 134 -3.22 -35.68 -4.72
CA VAL A 134 -4.57 -35.55 -5.24
C VAL A 134 -4.68 -36.36 -6.52
N ASP A 135 -5.66 -37.25 -6.60
CA ASP A 135 -5.99 -38.03 -7.80
C ASP A 135 -7.50 -38.08 -8.03
N ASP A 136 -7.92 -38.24 -9.27
CA ASP A 136 -9.34 -38.22 -9.70
C ASP A 136 -9.98 -39.61 -9.87
N GLY A 137 -9.26 -40.68 -9.48
CA GLY A 137 -9.78 -42.06 -9.46
C GLY A 137 -10.22 -42.65 -10.80
N VAL A 138 -9.98 -41.98 -11.93
CA VAL A 138 -10.34 -42.47 -13.29
C VAL A 138 -9.14 -43.13 -13.98
N ALA A 139 -9.41 -43.98 -14.98
CA ALA A 139 -8.35 -44.70 -15.70
C ALA A 139 -7.47 -43.80 -16.57
N VAL A 140 -8.03 -42.68 -17.05
CA VAL A 140 -7.30 -41.61 -17.74
C VAL A 140 -7.45 -40.36 -16.88
N HIS A 141 -6.39 -40.03 -16.14
CA HIS A 141 -6.39 -38.92 -15.18
C HIS A 141 -6.46 -37.56 -15.89
N LEU A 142 -7.42 -36.74 -15.47
CA LEU A 142 -7.47 -35.29 -15.68
C LEU A 142 -6.75 -34.53 -14.55
N ILE A 143 -6.72 -35.11 -13.34
CA ILE A 143 -6.02 -34.57 -12.17
C ILE A 143 -5.21 -35.69 -11.50
N ASN A 144 -3.88 -35.54 -11.47
CA ASN A 144 -3.00 -36.35 -10.64
C ASN A 144 -1.76 -35.54 -10.29
N SER A 145 -1.70 -35.04 -9.06
CA SER A 145 -0.61 -34.22 -8.57
C SER A 145 -0.14 -34.63 -7.18
N SER A 146 1.13 -34.42 -6.90
CA SER A 146 1.71 -34.68 -5.60
C SER A 146 2.60 -33.52 -5.15
N ARG A 147 2.68 -33.33 -3.83
CA ARG A 147 3.53 -32.33 -3.21
C ARG A 147 4.22 -32.98 -2.02
N ASN A 148 5.54 -32.90 -1.97
CA ASN A 148 6.34 -33.31 -0.82
C ASN A 148 7.12 -32.11 -0.33
N TRP A 149 7.19 -31.89 0.98
CA TRP A 149 7.91 -30.77 1.54
C TRP A 149 8.64 -31.14 2.82
N ARG A 150 9.71 -30.42 3.11
CA ARG A 150 10.53 -30.56 4.32
C ARG A 150 11.00 -29.19 4.78
N GLU A 151 11.00 -29.00 6.10
CA GLU A 151 11.37 -27.77 6.77
C GLU A 151 12.34 -28.08 7.92
N LEU A 152 13.41 -27.30 8.03
CA LEU A 152 14.32 -27.30 9.16
C LEU A 152 14.39 -25.89 9.72
N LEU A 153 14.07 -25.76 11.00
CA LEU A 153 14.04 -24.53 11.76
C LEU A 153 15.09 -24.62 12.86
N ALA A 154 15.95 -23.62 12.94
CA ALA A 154 16.87 -23.42 14.05
C ALA A 154 16.68 -22.00 14.57
N SER A 155 16.41 -21.88 15.87
CA SER A 155 16.27 -20.58 16.52
C SER A 155 17.11 -20.55 17.79
N TRP A 156 17.80 -19.44 18.04
CA TRP A 156 18.62 -19.27 19.23
C TRP A 156 18.46 -17.86 19.75
N ASN A 157 18.07 -17.74 21.02
CA ASN A 157 17.91 -16.47 21.70
C ASN A 157 18.86 -16.43 22.89
N TYR A 158 20.09 -15.95 22.65
CA TYR A 158 21.11 -15.86 23.68
C TYR A 158 21.01 -14.53 24.43
N ASN A 159 20.65 -14.63 25.71
CA ASN A 159 20.58 -13.51 26.66
C ASN A 159 19.68 -12.34 26.22
N GLN A 160 18.73 -12.55 25.30
CA GLN A 160 17.91 -11.49 24.70
C GLN A 160 18.72 -10.42 23.92
N LYS A 161 20.04 -10.63 23.79
CA LYS A 161 20.96 -9.74 23.07
C LYS A 161 21.20 -10.21 21.65
N LEU A 162 21.39 -11.52 21.48
CA LEU A 162 21.65 -12.16 20.20
C LEU A 162 20.49 -13.07 19.85
N LYS A 163 19.87 -12.86 18.70
CA LYS A 163 18.84 -13.73 18.14
C LYS A 163 19.32 -14.24 16.80
N LEU A 164 19.36 -15.55 16.63
CA LEU A 164 19.67 -16.21 15.37
C LEU A 164 18.46 -17.05 14.97
N ASN A 165 18.00 -16.90 13.74
CA ASN A 165 16.95 -17.74 13.17
C ASN A 165 17.41 -18.24 11.80
N TYR A 166 17.21 -19.51 11.53
CA TYR A 166 17.46 -20.12 10.23
C TYR A 166 16.29 -21.05 9.88
N ASN A 167 15.74 -20.88 8.69
CA ASN A 167 14.70 -21.74 8.12
C ASN A 167 15.18 -22.23 6.75
N TYR A 168 15.33 -23.54 6.63
CA TYR A 168 15.46 -24.24 5.36
C TYR A 168 14.12 -24.88 5.00
N PHE A 169 13.59 -24.56 3.83
CA PHE A 169 12.37 -25.17 3.31
C PHE A 169 12.64 -25.72 1.92
N LYS A 170 12.23 -26.95 1.65
CA LYS A 170 12.22 -27.51 0.31
C LYS A 170 10.87 -28.12 0.01
N SER A 171 10.33 -27.87 -1.18
CA SER A 171 9.13 -28.51 -1.69
C SER A 171 9.32 -28.98 -3.11
N LEU A 172 8.81 -30.17 -3.39
CA LEU A 172 8.74 -30.78 -4.70
C LEU A 172 7.27 -30.96 -5.05
N ASN A 173 6.82 -30.29 -6.10
CA ASN A 173 5.48 -30.45 -6.66
C ASN A 173 5.59 -31.21 -7.98
N THR A 174 4.82 -32.28 -8.15
CA THR A 174 4.73 -33.03 -9.39
C THR A 174 3.31 -32.96 -9.93
N ASP A 175 3.18 -32.72 -11.22
CA ASP A 175 1.94 -32.89 -11.98
C ASP A 175 2.18 -34.03 -12.98
N ASP A 176 1.60 -35.18 -12.68
CA ASP A 176 1.78 -36.39 -13.49
C ASP A 176 0.98 -36.32 -14.81
N VAL A 177 -0.09 -35.51 -14.85
CA VAL A 177 -0.93 -35.31 -16.06
C VAL A 177 -0.21 -34.38 -17.02
N GLY A 178 0.24 -33.22 -16.53
CA GLY A 178 1.06 -32.27 -17.30
C GLY A 178 2.51 -32.72 -17.49
N ARG A 179 2.93 -33.83 -16.85
CA ARG A 179 4.31 -34.37 -16.86
C ARG A 179 5.35 -33.32 -16.48
N SER A 180 5.04 -32.53 -15.47
CA SER A 180 5.87 -31.43 -14.99
C SER A 180 6.23 -31.57 -13.52
N GLU A 181 7.35 -30.96 -13.16
CA GLU A 181 7.94 -30.98 -11.83
C GLU A 181 8.42 -29.57 -11.47
N THR A 182 8.14 -29.13 -10.25
CA THR A 182 8.64 -27.88 -9.69
C THR A 182 9.31 -28.15 -8.35
N ASP A 183 10.64 -27.99 -8.28
CA ASP A 183 11.43 -28.07 -7.06
C ASP A 183 11.74 -26.66 -6.57
N GLN A 184 11.33 -26.34 -5.35
CA GLN A 184 11.57 -25.06 -4.71
C GLN A 184 12.42 -25.27 -3.45
N VAL A 185 13.50 -24.52 -3.34
CA VAL A 185 14.39 -24.50 -2.17
C VAL A 185 14.52 -23.08 -1.65
N ARG A 186 14.11 -22.86 -0.40
CA ARG A 186 14.22 -21.58 0.32
C ARG A 186 15.18 -21.70 1.49
N HIS A 187 16.08 -20.74 1.61
CA HIS A 187 16.93 -20.51 2.77
C HIS A 187 16.62 -19.13 3.33
N PHE A 188 16.19 -19.06 4.58
CA PHE A 188 15.99 -17.82 5.31
C PHE A 188 16.89 -17.81 6.52
N GLY A 189 17.73 -16.78 6.66
CA GLY A 189 18.59 -16.55 7.81
C GLY A 189 18.36 -15.15 8.36
N ARG A 190 18.30 -15.03 9.69
CA ARG A 190 18.23 -13.75 10.39
C ARG A 190 19.12 -13.75 11.62
N LEU A 191 19.90 -12.69 11.77
CA LEU A 191 20.78 -12.44 12.89
C LEU A 191 20.47 -11.05 13.43
N ASP A 192 19.98 -10.97 14.66
CA ASP A 192 19.79 -9.71 15.39
C ASP A 192 20.76 -9.65 16.56
N TYR A 193 21.45 -8.53 16.73
CA TYR A 193 22.29 -8.24 17.88
C TYR A 193 21.99 -6.84 18.40
N GLN A 194 21.74 -6.73 19.70
CA GLN A 194 21.57 -5.46 20.39
C GLN A 194 22.27 -5.47 21.74
N ASP A 195 22.98 -4.39 22.05
CA ASP A 195 23.60 -4.23 23.36
C ASP A 195 23.84 -2.76 23.71
N ARG A 196 24.13 -2.52 24.99
CA ARG A 196 24.51 -1.22 25.53
C ARG A 196 25.82 -1.35 26.30
N PHE A 197 26.78 -0.49 25.97
CA PHE A 197 28.10 -0.47 26.57
C PHE A 197 28.33 0.83 27.35
N TRP A 198 29.34 0.82 28.23
CA TRP A 198 29.81 1.98 28.98
C TRP A 198 28.69 2.74 29.69
N HIS A 199 27.90 2.05 30.52
CA HIS A 199 26.78 2.64 31.27
C HIS A 199 25.76 3.37 30.38
N ASN A 200 25.35 2.73 29.28
CA ASN A 200 24.41 3.26 28.27
C ASN A 200 24.92 4.45 27.45
N ARG A 201 26.23 4.69 27.41
CA ARG A 201 26.82 5.72 26.53
C ARG A 201 26.95 5.25 25.09
N VAL A 202 27.12 3.96 24.85
CA VAL A 202 27.14 3.39 23.50
C VAL A 202 25.99 2.40 23.38
N MET A 203 25.14 2.62 22.40
CA MET A 203 24.04 1.74 22.03
C MET A 203 24.31 1.22 20.63
N PHE A 204 24.31 -0.10 20.47
CA PHE A 204 24.53 -0.73 19.18
C PHE A 204 23.38 -1.68 18.87
N ASN A 205 22.87 -1.59 17.66
CA ASN A 205 21.93 -2.55 17.11
C ASN A 205 22.35 -2.93 15.69
N PHE A 206 22.22 -4.21 15.38
CA PHE A 206 22.55 -4.79 14.09
C PHE A 206 21.53 -5.88 13.79
N SER A 207 20.99 -5.89 12.57
CA SER A 207 20.10 -6.91 12.07
C SER A 207 20.50 -7.24 10.65
N GLN A 208 20.78 -8.51 10.38
CA GLN A 208 21.03 -9.04 9.05
C GLN A 208 19.98 -10.10 8.72
N GLN A 209 19.35 -9.98 7.57
CA GLN A 209 18.46 -10.97 7.01
C GLN A 209 18.92 -11.35 5.61
N ILE A 210 18.81 -12.63 5.28
CA ILE A 210 19.05 -13.19 3.95
C ILE A 210 17.92 -14.16 3.64
N ASP A 211 17.19 -13.95 2.55
CA ASP A 211 16.19 -14.87 2.03
C ASP A 211 16.52 -15.24 0.59
N ARG A 212 16.83 -16.51 0.34
CA ARG A 212 17.16 -17.03 -0.97
C ARG A 212 16.17 -18.10 -1.36
N THR A 213 15.49 -17.89 -2.48
CA THR A 213 14.61 -18.88 -3.09
C THR A 213 15.15 -19.29 -4.46
N ASN A 214 15.35 -20.59 -4.65
CA ASN A 214 15.60 -21.19 -5.96
C ASN A 214 14.36 -22.00 -6.35
N THR A 215 13.89 -21.83 -7.57
CA THR A 215 12.78 -22.61 -8.16
C THR A 215 13.28 -23.21 -9.46
N ASP A 216 13.33 -24.52 -9.52
CA ASP A 216 13.71 -25.30 -10.70
C ASP A 216 12.43 -25.94 -11.26
N PHE A 217 12.12 -25.66 -12.53
CA PHE A 217 10.99 -26.26 -13.25
C PHE A 217 11.53 -27.24 -14.29
N ALA A 218 10.88 -28.39 -14.43
CA ALA A 218 11.17 -29.36 -15.48
C ALA A 218 9.88 -29.95 -16.06
N ALA A 219 9.86 -30.19 -17.37
CA ALA A 219 8.75 -30.88 -18.04
C ALA A 219 9.26 -31.82 -19.14
N ARG A 220 8.57 -32.96 -19.31
CA ARG A 220 8.84 -33.90 -20.42
C ARG A 220 8.15 -33.45 -21.69
N THR A 221 8.89 -33.37 -22.79
CA THR A 221 8.36 -33.02 -24.13
C THR A 221 8.59 -34.15 -25.13
N GLY A 222 7.86 -34.12 -26.25
CA GLY A 222 8.20 -34.94 -27.41
C GLY A 222 9.56 -34.52 -28.02
N LYS A 223 10.17 -35.37 -28.87
CA LYS A 223 11.40 -35.01 -29.58
C LYS A 223 11.15 -33.78 -30.47
N GLY A 224 11.88 -32.68 -30.25
CA GLY A 224 11.64 -31.38 -30.91
C GLY A 224 10.40 -30.63 -30.39
N GLY A 225 9.82 -31.08 -29.28
CA GLY A 225 8.64 -30.47 -28.67
C GLY A 225 8.98 -29.29 -27.79
N THR A 226 8.05 -28.34 -27.70
CA THR A 226 8.12 -27.20 -26.78
C THR A 226 7.32 -27.49 -25.51
N ALA A 227 7.79 -27.00 -24.37
CA ALA A 227 6.98 -26.94 -23.15
C ALA A 227 6.56 -25.50 -22.88
N LEU A 228 5.38 -25.35 -22.29
CA LEU A 228 4.88 -24.08 -21.79
C LEU A 228 5.13 -24.03 -20.29
N VAL A 229 6.00 -23.12 -19.87
CA VAL A 229 6.32 -22.85 -18.47
C VAL A 229 5.41 -21.72 -17.99
N PRO A 230 4.60 -21.91 -16.94
CA PRO A 230 3.77 -20.84 -16.39
C PRO A 230 4.62 -19.66 -15.94
N VAL A 231 4.21 -18.45 -16.35
CA VAL A 231 4.77 -17.18 -15.85
C VAL A 231 3.85 -16.69 -14.72
N PRO A 232 4.38 -16.48 -13.51
CA PRO A 232 3.57 -15.98 -12.40
C PRO A 232 2.94 -14.62 -12.74
N VAL A 233 1.62 -14.52 -12.58
CA VAL A 233 0.87 -13.27 -12.74
C VAL A 233 0.47 -12.77 -11.35
N SER A 234 0.93 -11.58 -10.96
CA SER A 234 0.64 -11.03 -9.62
C SER A 234 -0.62 -10.16 -9.59
N GLN A 235 -1.11 -9.73 -10.75
CA GLN A 235 -2.28 -8.88 -10.86
C GLN A 235 -2.88 -9.03 -12.27
N ALA A 236 -4.22 -9.01 -12.36
CA ALA A 236 -4.94 -8.85 -13.61
C ALA A 236 -5.75 -7.55 -13.60
N LEU A 237 -5.83 -6.91 -14.75
CA LEU A 237 -6.53 -5.66 -14.99
C LEU A 237 -7.41 -5.83 -16.23
N ALA A 238 -8.58 -5.22 -16.25
CA ALA A 238 -9.41 -5.22 -17.45
C ALA A 238 -10.37 -4.04 -17.49
N GLY A 239 -10.72 -3.58 -18.68
CA GLY A 239 -11.71 -2.52 -18.86
C GLY A 239 -11.94 -2.16 -20.31
N ASP A 240 -13.06 -1.49 -20.58
CA ASP A 240 -13.36 -0.87 -21.87
C ASP A 240 -12.49 0.39 -22.02
N ASP A 241 -11.58 0.42 -23.00
CA ASP A 241 -10.66 1.54 -23.20
C ASP A 241 -10.30 1.72 -24.68
N ALA A 242 -10.80 2.80 -25.26
CA ALA A 242 -10.57 3.17 -26.66
C ALA A 242 -9.22 3.89 -26.90
N THR A 243 -8.46 4.17 -25.84
CA THR A 243 -7.16 4.85 -25.85
C THR A 243 -6.05 3.94 -25.34
N PRO A 244 -5.73 2.84 -26.04
CA PRO A 244 -4.86 1.78 -25.51
C PRO A 244 -3.41 2.20 -25.24
N GLU A 245 -2.97 3.38 -25.64
CA GLU A 245 -1.60 3.89 -25.42
C GLU A 245 -1.46 4.60 -24.07
N THR A 246 -2.56 5.08 -23.47
CA THR A 246 -2.54 5.92 -22.28
C THR A 246 -3.65 5.57 -21.28
N GLY A 247 -3.35 5.63 -19.99
CA GLY A 247 -4.32 5.44 -18.92
C GLY A 247 -4.16 4.13 -18.14
N THR A 248 -4.89 4.05 -17.03
CA THR A 248 -4.85 2.92 -16.09
C THR A 248 -6.07 2.03 -16.25
N LEU A 249 -5.87 0.71 -16.19
CA LEU A 249 -6.97 -0.26 -16.13
C LEU A 249 -7.31 -0.63 -14.68
N PRO A 250 -8.59 -0.81 -14.33
CA PRO A 250 -8.96 -1.27 -13.00
C PRO A 250 -8.59 -2.74 -12.81
N SER A 251 -8.28 -3.10 -11.55
CA SER A 251 -7.91 -4.48 -11.22
C SER A 251 -9.13 -5.40 -11.17
N VAL A 252 -9.00 -6.57 -11.80
CA VAL A 252 -10.03 -7.61 -11.84
C VAL A 252 -9.40 -8.94 -11.37
N PRO A 253 -9.37 -9.21 -10.05
CA PRO A 253 -8.77 -10.43 -9.50
C PRO A 253 -9.43 -11.73 -9.97
N ALA A 254 -10.70 -11.68 -10.39
CA ALA A 254 -11.44 -12.82 -10.90
C ALA A 254 -10.89 -13.38 -12.23
N LEU A 255 -9.96 -12.67 -12.88
CA LEU A 255 -9.26 -13.17 -14.08
C LEU A 255 -8.02 -14.03 -13.75
N ILE A 256 -7.65 -14.17 -12.47
CA ILE A 256 -6.47 -14.95 -12.03
C ILE A 256 -6.78 -15.79 -10.79
N ASP A 257 -8.05 -16.15 -10.56
CA ASP A 257 -8.50 -16.87 -9.36
C ASP A 257 -8.60 -18.39 -9.56
N GLY A 258 -8.37 -18.86 -10.79
CA GLY A 258 -8.43 -20.26 -11.19
C GLY A 258 -9.83 -20.78 -11.48
N ASP A 259 -10.88 -19.94 -11.47
CA ASP A 259 -12.24 -20.31 -11.85
C ASP A 259 -12.49 -20.10 -13.36
N THR A 260 -12.31 -21.16 -14.14
CA THR A 260 -12.58 -21.11 -15.59
C THR A 260 -14.07 -21.17 -15.94
N SER A 261 -14.96 -21.35 -14.96
CA SER A 261 -16.40 -21.56 -15.18
C SER A 261 -17.25 -20.31 -15.02
N THR A 262 -16.77 -19.30 -14.28
CA THR A 262 -17.47 -18.05 -14.05
C THR A 262 -16.89 -16.95 -14.94
N ALA A 263 -17.75 -16.17 -15.60
CA ALA A 263 -17.31 -15.04 -16.42
C ALA A 263 -16.84 -13.87 -15.53
N ALA A 264 -15.66 -13.34 -15.81
CA ALA A 264 -15.10 -12.15 -15.18
C ALA A 264 -15.26 -10.89 -16.06
N VAL A 265 -15.09 -11.03 -17.37
CA VAL A 265 -15.18 -9.93 -18.35
C VAL A 265 -15.88 -10.41 -19.62
N SER A 266 -16.71 -9.57 -20.24
CA SER A 266 -17.38 -9.87 -21.51
C SER A 266 -16.81 -9.04 -22.64
N ILE A 267 -16.47 -9.67 -23.75
CA ILE A 267 -16.06 -9.01 -24.99
C ILE A 267 -17.26 -9.01 -25.93
N SER A 268 -17.91 -7.86 -26.05
CA SER A 268 -19.05 -7.65 -26.95
C SER A 268 -18.62 -6.94 -28.24
N PHE A 269 -19.42 -7.11 -29.29
CA PHE A 269 -19.14 -6.53 -30.60
C PHE A 269 -18.88 -5.02 -30.55
N GLY A 270 -17.77 -4.58 -31.14
CA GLY A 270 -17.41 -3.17 -31.29
C GLY A 270 -16.92 -2.48 -30.02
N LYS A 271 -16.70 -3.22 -28.92
CA LYS A 271 -16.13 -2.68 -27.68
C LYS A 271 -14.63 -3.01 -27.58
N PRO A 272 -13.74 -2.00 -27.50
CA PRO A 272 -12.30 -2.22 -27.33
C PRO A 272 -12.01 -2.60 -25.87
N VAL A 273 -12.22 -3.87 -25.55
CA VAL A 273 -11.88 -4.43 -24.23
C VAL A 273 -10.38 -4.62 -24.15
N ASN A 274 -9.79 -4.14 -23.08
CA ASN A 274 -8.38 -4.30 -22.76
C ASN A 274 -8.22 -5.26 -21.59
N LEU A 275 -7.33 -6.24 -21.73
CA LEU A 275 -7.02 -7.27 -20.73
C LEU A 275 -5.52 -7.22 -20.43
N ALA A 276 -5.12 -6.93 -19.19
CA ALA A 276 -3.72 -6.84 -18.83
C ALA A 276 -3.34 -7.71 -17.63
N ILE A 277 -2.09 -8.14 -17.61
CA ILE A 277 -1.50 -8.97 -16.56
C ILE A 277 -0.15 -8.39 -16.15
N MET A 278 0.16 -8.45 -14.85
CA MET A 278 1.46 -8.06 -14.31
C MET A 278 2.39 -9.28 -14.29
N THR A 279 3.39 -9.28 -15.17
CA THR A 279 4.34 -10.39 -15.36
C THR A 279 5.74 -10.07 -14.82
N ASN A 280 5.96 -8.84 -14.33
CA ASN A 280 7.20 -8.41 -13.67
C ASN A 280 8.45 -8.70 -14.52
N LEU A 281 8.40 -8.30 -15.80
CA LEU A 281 9.50 -8.39 -16.78
C LEU A 281 9.90 -9.81 -17.18
N GLN A 282 9.14 -10.83 -16.75
CA GLN A 282 9.32 -12.19 -17.25
C GLN A 282 8.96 -12.28 -18.75
N PRO A 283 9.74 -13.00 -19.56
CA PRO A 283 9.43 -13.21 -20.98
C PRO A 283 8.15 -14.05 -21.13
N VAL A 284 7.23 -13.59 -21.97
CA VAL A 284 5.97 -14.28 -22.26
C VAL A 284 5.87 -14.60 -23.74
N ASP A 285 5.74 -15.89 -24.06
CA ASP A 285 5.57 -16.38 -25.43
C ASP A 285 4.10 -16.63 -25.78
N THR A 286 3.27 -16.95 -24.80
CA THR A 286 1.86 -17.25 -25.04
C THR A 286 1.00 -16.77 -23.87
N ILE A 287 -0.10 -16.09 -24.17
CA ILE A 287 -1.13 -15.71 -23.21
C ILE A 287 -2.38 -16.54 -23.52
N TYR A 288 -2.88 -17.24 -22.52
CA TYR A 288 -4.15 -17.97 -22.57
C TYR A 288 -5.26 -17.09 -22.02
N VAL A 289 -6.31 -16.93 -22.81
CA VAL A 289 -7.55 -16.26 -22.44
C VAL A 289 -8.64 -17.32 -22.37
N TYR A 290 -8.91 -17.80 -21.16
CA TYR A 290 -9.95 -18.79 -20.92
C TYR A 290 -11.33 -18.15 -21.03
N THR A 291 -12.27 -18.92 -21.53
CA THR A 291 -13.66 -18.52 -21.67
C THR A 291 -14.56 -19.48 -20.91
N THR A 292 -15.75 -19.01 -20.53
CA THR A 292 -16.78 -19.93 -20.03
C THR A 292 -17.16 -20.92 -21.13
N LYS A 293 -17.54 -22.14 -20.76
CA LYS A 293 -17.98 -23.17 -21.72
C LYS A 293 -19.31 -22.76 -22.35
N ASP A 294 -19.24 -22.15 -23.52
CA ASP A 294 -20.37 -21.76 -24.35
C ASP A 294 -20.31 -22.49 -25.69
N ASP A 295 -21.27 -23.37 -25.94
CA ASP A 295 -21.36 -24.16 -27.17
C ASP A 295 -21.44 -23.27 -28.44
N ALA A 296 -21.90 -22.02 -28.30
CA ALA A 296 -21.91 -21.07 -29.42
C ALA A 296 -20.49 -20.80 -29.95
N LEU A 297 -19.46 -20.78 -29.08
CA LEU A 297 -18.05 -20.61 -29.46
C LEU A 297 -17.52 -21.77 -30.32
N LEU A 298 -18.10 -22.96 -30.22
CA LEU A 298 -17.67 -24.12 -31.01
C LEU A 298 -18.06 -23.99 -32.49
N THR A 299 -19.12 -23.23 -32.76
CA THR A 299 -19.70 -23.01 -34.10
C THR A 299 -19.47 -21.60 -34.66
N ALA A 300 -19.06 -20.63 -33.83
CA ALA A 300 -18.79 -19.27 -34.25
C ALA A 300 -17.46 -19.14 -35.01
N ASP A 301 -17.34 -18.08 -35.81
CA ASP A 301 -16.07 -17.70 -36.44
C ASP A 301 -15.14 -17.01 -35.42
N THR A 302 -14.47 -17.82 -34.60
CA THR A 302 -13.53 -17.35 -33.58
C THR A 302 -12.26 -16.71 -34.16
N SER A 303 -12.02 -16.82 -35.48
CA SER A 303 -10.86 -16.20 -36.15
C SER A 303 -11.03 -14.70 -36.37
N SER A 304 -12.27 -14.20 -36.24
CA SER A 304 -12.60 -12.78 -36.29
C SER A 304 -12.16 -12.01 -35.03
N LEU A 305 -11.97 -12.70 -33.90
CA LEU A 305 -11.46 -12.12 -32.66
C LEU A 305 -9.94 -11.90 -32.77
N ARG A 306 -9.51 -10.64 -32.76
CA ARG A 306 -8.11 -10.24 -32.97
C ARG A 306 -7.60 -9.37 -31.83
N TRP A 307 -6.29 -9.42 -31.61
CA TRP A 307 -5.65 -8.78 -30.47
C TRP A 307 -4.40 -8.04 -30.90
N ASP A 308 -4.20 -6.83 -30.38
CA ASP A 308 -2.88 -6.19 -30.34
C ASP A 308 -2.26 -6.43 -28.95
N LEU A 309 -0.93 -6.60 -28.89
CA LEU A 309 -0.19 -6.75 -27.64
C LEU A 309 0.60 -5.48 -27.33
N TYR A 310 0.48 -5.01 -26.10
CA TYR A 310 1.18 -3.87 -25.55
C TYR A 310 1.99 -4.26 -24.31
N SER A 311 3.06 -3.51 -24.03
CA SER A 311 3.90 -3.58 -22.83
C SER A 311 3.86 -2.25 -22.07
N SER A 312 4.10 -2.29 -20.75
CA SER A 312 4.26 -1.08 -19.92
C SER A 312 5.12 -1.36 -18.69
N ASP A 313 5.89 -0.36 -18.27
CA ASP A 313 6.71 -0.40 -17.06
C ASP A 313 6.00 0.20 -15.83
N ASP A 314 5.01 1.07 -16.06
CA ASP A 314 4.32 1.86 -15.04
C ASP A 314 2.80 1.59 -14.95
N GLY A 315 2.24 0.85 -15.91
CA GLY A 315 0.81 0.54 -16.00
C GLY A 315 -0.05 1.72 -16.51
N THR A 316 0.57 2.79 -16.98
CA THR A 316 -0.09 4.03 -17.46
C THR A 316 0.28 4.39 -18.89
N THR A 317 1.54 4.17 -19.28
CA THR A 317 2.07 4.44 -20.63
C THR A 317 2.33 3.11 -21.30
N TRP A 318 1.67 2.87 -22.44
CA TRP A 318 1.69 1.56 -23.09
C TRP A 318 2.32 1.63 -24.48
N LYS A 319 3.30 0.75 -24.72
CA LYS A 319 3.96 0.61 -26.03
C LYS A 319 3.39 -0.59 -26.76
N LYS A 320 2.94 -0.40 -28.00
CA LYS A 320 2.51 -1.52 -28.85
C LYS A 320 3.73 -2.35 -29.26
N GLU A 321 3.69 -3.65 -28.98
CA GLU A 321 4.77 -4.58 -29.33
C GLU A 321 4.40 -5.46 -30.53
N ILE A 322 3.14 -5.93 -30.60
CA ILE A 322 2.67 -6.80 -31.69
C ILE A 322 1.32 -6.31 -32.20
N THR A 323 1.22 -6.07 -33.49
CA THR A 323 -0.05 -5.82 -34.19
C THR A 323 -0.65 -7.14 -34.66
N ASN A 324 -1.94 -7.37 -34.38
CA ASN A 324 -2.67 -8.58 -34.74
C ASN A 324 -1.91 -9.87 -34.33
N ALA A 325 -1.67 -9.99 -33.02
CA ALA A 325 -1.04 -11.14 -32.40
C ALA A 325 -1.72 -12.44 -32.86
N GLY A 326 -0.90 -13.39 -33.34
CA GLY A 326 -1.39 -14.66 -33.85
C GLY A 326 -2.17 -15.41 -32.77
N THR A 327 -3.44 -15.72 -33.04
CA THR A 327 -4.36 -16.27 -32.06
C THR A 327 -5.05 -17.51 -32.60
N VAL A 328 -5.16 -18.55 -31.78
CA VAL A 328 -5.88 -19.79 -32.11
C VAL A 328 -6.86 -20.10 -31.00
N PHE A 329 -8.11 -20.44 -31.36
CA PHE A 329 -9.10 -20.90 -30.38
C PHE A 329 -9.00 -22.41 -30.20
N ASN A 330 -8.77 -22.83 -28.96
CA ASN A 330 -8.75 -24.24 -28.56
C ASN A 330 -10.16 -24.64 -28.09
N LYS A 331 -10.82 -25.48 -28.90
CA LYS A 331 -12.20 -25.90 -28.69
C LYS A 331 -12.36 -26.87 -27.52
N ASP A 332 -11.34 -27.66 -27.21
CA ASP A 332 -11.40 -28.65 -26.14
C ASP A 332 -11.27 -27.99 -24.76
N GLU A 333 -10.42 -26.97 -24.68
CA GLU A 333 -10.10 -26.24 -23.45
C GLU A 333 -10.87 -24.90 -23.31
N PHE A 334 -11.69 -24.55 -24.30
CA PHE A 334 -12.45 -23.28 -24.36
C PHE A 334 -11.58 -22.05 -24.04
N ARG A 335 -10.46 -21.89 -24.75
CA ARG A 335 -9.53 -20.77 -24.57
C ARG A 335 -8.94 -20.25 -25.86
N PHE A 336 -8.61 -18.96 -25.90
CA PHE A 336 -7.78 -18.38 -26.95
C PHE A 336 -6.31 -18.46 -26.55
N GLU A 337 -5.48 -18.96 -27.45
CA GLU A 337 -4.04 -19.05 -27.28
C GLU A 337 -3.39 -17.95 -28.13
N VAL A 338 -3.04 -16.83 -27.49
CA VAL A 338 -2.48 -15.63 -28.12
C VAL A 338 -0.96 -15.68 -28.08
N ASN A 339 -0.31 -15.56 -29.23
CA ASN A 339 1.15 -15.55 -29.33
C ASN A 339 1.71 -14.18 -28.93
N ALA A 340 2.51 -14.15 -27.87
CA ALA A 340 3.15 -12.96 -27.35
C ALA A 340 4.64 -12.82 -27.75
N GLY A 341 5.19 -13.79 -28.48
CA GLY A 341 6.50 -13.65 -29.15
C GLY A 341 7.71 -13.45 -28.23
N GLY A 342 7.60 -13.74 -26.93
CA GLY A 342 8.68 -13.58 -25.96
C GLY A 342 8.81 -12.15 -25.41
N VAL A 343 7.78 -11.32 -25.57
CA VAL A 343 7.76 -9.92 -25.09
C VAL A 343 7.95 -9.88 -23.58
N LYS A 344 8.71 -8.89 -23.12
CA LYS A 344 8.94 -8.56 -21.70
C LYS A 344 8.32 -7.20 -21.38
N GLY A 345 7.75 -7.10 -20.19
CA GLY A 345 7.23 -5.85 -19.62
C GLY A 345 6.82 -6.08 -18.17
N VAL A 346 6.72 -5.02 -17.35
CA VAL A 346 6.13 -5.15 -16.01
C VAL A 346 4.66 -5.57 -16.14
N TYR A 347 3.97 -4.94 -17.09
CA TYR A 347 2.62 -5.28 -17.52
C TYR A 347 2.59 -5.65 -19.00
N LEU A 348 1.80 -6.66 -19.35
CA LEU A 348 1.41 -6.98 -20.72
C LEU A 348 -0.09 -6.79 -20.88
N LYS A 349 -0.52 -6.14 -21.97
CA LYS A 349 -1.92 -5.82 -22.25
C LYS A 349 -2.33 -6.30 -23.64
N LEU A 350 -3.37 -7.11 -23.69
CA LEU A 350 -4.10 -7.50 -24.90
C LEU A 350 -5.24 -6.51 -25.14
N VAL A 351 -5.31 -5.98 -26.36
CA VAL A 351 -6.32 -5.02 -26.80
C VAL A 351 -7.13 -5.66 -27.91
N VAL A 352 -8.44 -5.79 -27.73
CA VAL A 352 -9.31 -6.37 -28.77
C VAL A 352 -9.40 -5.40 -29.96
N THR A 353 -9.07 -5.90 -31.15
CA THR A 353 -9.08 -5.12 -32.42
C THR A 353 -10.00 -5.71 -33.50
N GLY A 354 -10.57 -6.89 -33.26
CA GLY A 354 -11.58 -7.51 -34.12
C GLY A 354 -12.56 -8.34 -33.29
N TRP A 355 -13.81 -8.48 -33.74
CA TRP A 355 -14.90 -9.13 -33.00
C TRP A 355 -15.71 -10.10 -33.86
N PRO A 356 -16.23 -11.19 -33.29
CA PRO A 356 -17.29 -11.98 -33.90
C PRO A 356 -18.61 -11.18 -33.94
N ALA A 357 -19.26 -11.17 -35.10
CA ALA A 357 -20.39 -10.27 -35.39
C ALA A 357 -21.68 -10.55 -34.60
N ALA A 358 -21.78 -11.68 -33.89
CA ALA A 358 -23.03 -12.12 -33.26
C ALA A 358 -22.82 -12.93 -31.96
N LEU A 359 -21.67 -12.78 -31.30
CA LEU A 359 -21.35 -13.55 -30.09
C LEU A 359 -20.54 -12.71 -29.10
N ASP A 360 -21.02 -12.67 -27.86
CA ASP A 360 -20.27 -12.08 -26.75
C ASP A 360 -19.35 -13.15 -26.14
N VAL A 361 -18.04 -12.88 -26.11
CA VAL A 361 -17.06 -13.81 -25.55
C VAL A 361 -16.90 -13.54 -24.07
N GLN A 362 -17.35 -14.48 -23.25
CA GLN A 362 -17.24 -14.41 -21.79
C GLN A 362 -15.88 -14.95 -21.33
N VAL A 363 -14.97 -14.06 -20.95
CA VAL A 363 -13.63 -14.37 -20.44
C VAL A 363 -13.72 -14.70 -18.95
N SER A 364 -13.15 -15.84 -18.56
CA SER A 364 -13.09 -16.29 -17.17
C SER A 364 -11.71 -16.06 -16.56
N GLU A 365 -10.63 -16.44 -17.24
CA GLU A 365 -9.28 -16.45 -16.66
C GLU A 365 -8.20 -16.03 -17.68
N LEU A 366 -7.09 -15.46 -17.20
CA LEU A 366 -5.88 -15.15 -17.93
C LEU A 366 -4.69 -15.92 -17.36
N ALA A 367 -3.89 -16.52 -18.23
CA ALA A 367 -2.63 -17.15 -17.84
C ALA A 367 -1.52 -16.84 -18.84
N ALA A 368 -0.30 -16.63 -18.36
CA ALA A 368 0.88 -16.38 -19.19
C ALA A 368 1.84 -17.55 -19.15
N TYR A 369 2.48 -17.82 -20.29
CA TYR A 369 3.43 -18.91 -20.44
C TYR A 369 4.64 -18.47 -21.25
N GLN A 370 5.80 -18.96 -20.85
CA GLN A 370 7.02 -18.94 -21.63
C GLN A 370 7.15 -20.27 -22.38
N ARG A 371 7.49 -20.21 -23.67
CA ARG A 371 7.71 -21.39 -24.52
C ARG A 371 9.20 -21.68 -24.55
N LEU A 372 9.56 -22.81 -23.96
CA LEU A 372 10.94 -23.28 -23.99
C LEU A 372 11.05 -24.46 -24.98
N GLY A 373 11.99 -24.36 -25.90
CA GLY A 373 12.35 -25.45 -26.82
C GLY A 373 13.35 -26.41 -26.17
N GLY A 374 13.15 -27.71 -26.35
CA GLY A 374 14.08 -28.74 -25.88
C GLY A 374 14.60 -29.59 -27.03
N GLU A 375 15.91 -29.78 -27.13
CA GLU A 375 16.52 -30.62 -28.19
C GLU A 375 16.41 -32.13 -27.90
N HIS A 376 16.06 -32.52 -26.67
CA HIS A 376 16.11 -33.93 -26.24
C HIS A 376 14.90 -34.42 -25.42
N GLY A 377 13.70 -33.88 -25.69
CA GLY A 377 12.46 -34.35 -25.04
C GLY A 377 12.31 -33.95 -23.57
N TYR A 378 13.09 -32.95 -23.14
CA TYR A 378 13.03 -32.35 -21.80
C TYR A 378 13.25 -30.85 -21.92
N VAL A 379 12.56 -30.11 -21.07
CA VAL A 379 12.72 -28.67 -20.87
C VAL A 379 12.97 -28.42 -19.40
N SER A 380 13.92 -27.53 -19.07
CA SER A 380 14.15 -27.07 -17.71
C SER A 380 14.31 -25.55 -17.66
N SER A 381 13.78 -24.93 -16.61
CA SER A 381 14.02 -23.51 -16.27
C SER A 381 14.46 -23.38 -14.82
N ARG A 382 15.23 -22.34 -14.52
CA ARG A 382 15.73 -22.05 -13.19
C ARG A 382 15.56 -20.58 -12.85
N GLN A 383 14.83 -20.31 -11.78
CA GLN A 383 14.68 -18.99 -11.19
C GLN A 383 15.37 -18.95 -9.82
N ARG A 384 16.09 -17.87 -9.56
CA ARG A 384 16.77 -17.60 -8.29
C ARG A 384 16.52 -16.15 -7.91
N THR A 385 15.95 -15.96 -6.72
CA THR A 385 15.79 -14.65 -6.08
C THR A 385 16.52 -14.66 -4.74
N THR A 386 17.28 -13.59 -4.45
CA THR A 386 17.99 -13.43 -3.18
C THR A 386 17.77 -12.02 -2.63
N ASN A 387 17.17 -11.95 -1.45
CA ASN A 387 16.92 -10.71 -0.72
C ASN A 387 17.89 -10.60 0.45
N TYR A 388 18.63 -9.49 0.52
CA TYR A 388 19.48 -9.11 1.63
C TYR A 388 18.87 -7.88 2.31
N LYS A 389 18.77 -7.91 3.63
CA LYS A 389 18.42 -6.74 4.42
C LYS A 389 19.38 -6.57 5.58
N THR A 390 19.99 -5.40 5.68
CA THR A 390 20.91 -5.04 6.76
C THR A 390 20.45 -3.76 7.41
N ASP A 391 20.18 -3.81 8.71
CA ASP A 391 19.89 -2.64 9.52
C ASP A 391 21.00 -2.49 10.56
N LEU A 392 21.56 -1.28 10.69
CA LEU A 392 22.56 -0.93 11.69
C LEU A 392 22.15 0.37 12.37
N GLY A 393 22.30 0.42 13.69
CA GLY A 393 22.10 1.63 14.47
C GLY A 393 23.17 1.76 15.54
N LEU A 394 23.74 2.95 15.63
CA LEU A 394 24.81 3.31 16.55
C LEU A 394 24.44 4.62 17.24
N GLY A 395 24.25 4.58 18.55
CA GLY A 395 24.07 5.77 19.39
C GLY A 395 25.27 5.94 20.31
N ILE A 396 25.91 7.10 20.30
CA ILE A 396 27.06 7.42 21.14
C ILE A 396 26.75 8.72 21.90
N ASN A 397 26.90 8.69 23.22
CA ASN A 397 26.83 9.85 24.11
C ASN A 397 28.21 10.02 24.79
N PRO A 398 29.20 10.66 24.12
CA PRO A 398 30.56 10.78 24.67
C PRO A 398 30.57 11.55 26.01
N THR A 399 29.77 12.62 26.07
CA THR A 399 29.57 13.46 27.27
C THR A 399 28.07 13.57 27.60
N ALA A 400 27.70 14.23 28.69
CA ALA A 400 26.30 14.51 29.02
C ALA A 400 25.61 15.44 27.99
N ASP A 401 26.41 16.27 27.30
CA ASP A 401 25.95 17.35 26.44
C ASP A 401 26.10 17.02 24.95
N THR A 402 26.68 15.89 24.59
CA THR A 402 26.88 15.49 23.18
C THR A 402 26.16 14.19 22.89
N ARG A 403 25.49 14.15 21.74
CA ARG A 403 24.79 12.96 21.25
C ARG A 403 25.09 12.78 19.76
N PHE A 404 25.53 11.59 19.41
CA PHE A 404 25.73 11.14 18.04
C PHE A 404 24.85 9.93 17.79
N ALA A 405 24.13 9.93 16.68
CA ALA A 405 23.34 8.80 16.22
C ALA A 405 23.64 8.55 14.75
N TYR A 406 23.84 7.29 14.39
CA TYR A 406 24.00 6.85 13.02
C TYR A 406 23.07 5.66 12.77
N THR A 407 22.39 5.67 11.62
CA THR A 407 21.58 4.54 11.16
C THR A 407 21.92 4.22 9.72
N LEU A 408 21.94 2.94 9.38
CA LEU A 408 22.10 2.44 8.02
C LEU A 408 21.05 1.36 7.78
N SER A 409 20.38 1.42 6.65
CA SER A 409 19.45 0.41 6.14
C SER A 409 19.85 0.10 4.71
N TRP A 410 20.25 -1.13 4.45
CA TRP A 410 20.60 -1.63 3.12
C TRP A 410 19.64 -2.75 2.74
N ASN A 411 19.02 -2.64 1.57
CA ASN A 411 18.10 -3.62 1.03
C ASN A 411 18.48 -3.93 -0.41
N LYS A 412 18.80 -5.18 -0.69
CA LYS A 412 19.19 -5.64 -2.02
C LYS A 412 18.38 -6.85 -2.43
N ASN A 413 17.81 -6.82 -3.62
CA ASN A 413 17.09 -7.92 -4.24
C ASN A 413 17.78 -8.28 -5.56
N ASP A 414 18.34 -9.49 -5.62
CA ASP A 414 18.99 -10.04 -6.80
C ASP A 414 18.11 -11.13 -7.43
N SER A 415 17.88 -11.05 -8.73
CA SER A 415 17.10 -12.00 -9.52
C SER A 415 17.87 -12.40 -10.78
N ASN A 416 18.05 -13.71 -10.99
CA ASN A 416 18.71 -14.20 -12.20
C ASN A 416 17.90 -14.00 -13.48
N GLN A 417 16.66 -13.53 -13.39
CA GLN A 417 15.77 -13.24 -14.53
C GLN A 417 15.69 -11.74 -14.87
N GLY A 418 16.44 -10.88 -14.17
CA GLY A 418 16.38 -9.41 -14.30
C GLY A 418 15.68 -8.72 -13.12
N ASN A 419 15.65 -7.38 -13.14
CA ASN A 419 15.12 -6.50 -12.09
C ASN A 419 15.88 -6.54 -10.74
N ASP A 420 17.21 -6.43 -10.79
CA ASP A 420 18.04 -6.30 -9.59
C ASP A 420 17.85 -4.90 -9.00
N ARG A 421 17.51 -4.82 -7.71
CA ARG A 421 17.32 -3.54 -7.01
C ARG A 421 18.18 -3.47 -5.77
N ASP A 422 18.86 -2.35 -5.59
CA ASP A 422 19.65 -2.03 -4.41
C ASP A 422 19.19 -0.69 -3.83
N ARG A 423 19.00 -0.62 -2.51
CA ARG A 423 18.68 0.62 -1.80
C ARG A 423 19.53 0.72 -0.55
N LEU A 424 20.26 1.82 -0.42
CA LEU A 424 21.04 2.18 0.76
C LEU A 424 20.53 3.49 1.33
N ASP A 425 19.95 3.45 2.52
CA ASP A 425 19.58 4.61 3.32
C ASP A 425 20.56 4.74 4.49
N GLN A 426 21.13 5.93 4.68
CA GLN A 426 22.00 6.23 5.81
C GLN A 426 21.67 7.60 6.39
N SER A 427 21.68 7.70 7.72
CA SER A 427 21.45 8.95 8.44
C SER A 427 22.44 9.10 9.58
N ALA A 428 22.93 10.31 9.78
CA ALA A 428 23.81 10.69 10.88
C ALA A 428 23.27 11.97 11.51
N VAL A 429 23.18 11.99 12.84
CA VAL A 429 22.75 13.15 13.62
C VAL A 429 23.75 13.40 14.73
N PHE A 430 24.24 14.64 14.80
CA PHE A 430 25.05 15.12 15.91
C PHE A 430 24.33 16.26 16.61
N LYS A 431 24.21 16.21 17.93
CA LYS A 431 23.63 17.27 18.77
C LYS A 431 24.63 17.65 19.85
N TRP A 432 24.82 18.96 20.03
CA TRP A 432 25.67 19.52 21.07
C TRP A 432 24.89 20.52 21.91
N LEU A 433 24.66 20.19 23.16
CA LEU A 433 23.95 20.99 24.15
C LEU A 433 24.97 21.84 24.94
N TYR A 434 25.74 22.68 24.24
CA TYR A 434 26.83 23.44 24.85
C TYR A 434 26.39 24.21 26.11
N ASN A 435 25.25 24.91 26.02
CA ASN A 435 24.58 25.51 27.16
C ASN A 435 23.09 25.77 26.83
N ARG A 436 22.35 26.39 27.75
CA ARG A 436 20.93 26.76 27.55
C ARG A 436 20.70 27.79 26.44
N TYR A 437 21.75 28.49 26.01
CA TYR A 437 21.71 29.58 25.04
C TYR A 437 22.12 29.17 23.64
N PHE A 438 22.77 28.02 23.46
CA PHE A 438 23.33 27.63 22.17
C PHE A 438 23.34 26.10 22.03
N GLN A 439 22.49 25.60 21.15
CA GLN A 439 22.25 24.17 20.94
C GLN A 439 22.28 23.85 19.43
N PRO A 440 23.47 23.70 18.84
CA PRO A 440 23.59 23.28 17.45
C PRO A 440 23.30 21.78 17.27
N SER A 441 22.71 21.45 16.13
CA SER A 441 22.56 20.09 15.65
C SER A 441 22.84 19.99 14.15
N LEU A 442 23.60 18.97 13.76
CA LEU A 442 23.92 18.62 12.38
C LEU A 442 23.21 17.32 12.02
N THR A 443 22.61 17.26 10.84
CA THR A 443 21.97 16.07 10.27
C THR A 443 22.50 15.86 8.86
N VAL A 444 22.82 14.62 8.52
CA VAL A 444 23.23 14.19 7.18
C VAL A 444 22.47 12.94 6.83
N ASN A 445 21.73 12.95 5.73
CA ASN A 445 21.02 11.79 5.20
C ASN A 445 21.46 11.55 3.76
N ASN A 446 21.61 10.29 3.39
CA ASN A 446 21.82 9.90 2.00
C ASN A 446 20.97 8.67 1.69
N THR A 447 20.31 8.69 0.54
CA THR A 447 19.56 7.58 -0.02
C THR A 447 20.09 7.31 -1.42
N ILE A 448 20.54 6.09 -1.67
CA ILE A 448 20.97 5.61 -2.99
C ILE A 448 20.03 4.49 -3.39
N GLU A 449 19.49 4.56 -4.60
CA GLU A 449 18.62 3.57 -5.22
C GLU A 449 19.17 3.19 -6.57
N ASN A 450 19.62 1.96 -6.72
CA ASN A 450 20.10 1.41 -7.99
C ASN A 450 19.09 0.37 -8.50
N ASN A 451 18.85 0.37 -9.80
CA ASN A 451 17.95 -0.57 -10.45
C ASN A 451 18.55 -0.99 -11.79
N SER A 452 18.71 -2.29 -12.03
CA SER A 452 19.36 -2.78 -13.25
C SER A 452 18.67 -2.34 -14.56
N GLU A 453 17.40 -1.95 -14.51
CA GLU A 453 16.58 -1.62 -15.68
C GLU A 453 16.06 -0.16 -15.68
N SER A 454 16.47 0.67 -14.72
CA SER A 454 16.16 2.11 -14.70
C SER A 454 17.37 2.95 -14.27
N ALA A 455 17.29 4.26 -14.45
CA ALA A 455 18.36 5.15 -14.00
C ALA A 455 18.58 5.05 -12.48
N ASP A 456 19.84 5.07 -12.06
CA ASP A 456 20.25 5.08 -10.65
C ASP A 456 19.91 6.43 -10.03
N ARG A 457 19.36 6.46 -8.83
CA ARG A 457 18.96 7.70 -8.13
C ARG A 457 19.69 7.85 -6.82
N GLU A 458 20.17 9.06 -6.54
CA GLU A 458 20.77 9.39 -5.26
C GLU A 458 20.22 10.72 -4.73
N SER A 459 19.82 10.75 -3.46
CA SER A 459 19.33 11.93 -2.76
C SER A 459 20.12 12.18 -1.49
N ARG A 460 20.74 13.35 -1.39
CA ARG A 460 21.55 13.77 -0.24
C ARG A 460 20.89 14.95 0.45
N ASN A 461 20.77 14.90 1.77
CA ASN A 461 20.25 15.98 2.58
C ASN A 461 21.22 16.32 3.72
N TYR A 462 21.55 17.59 3.85
CA TYR A 462 22.40 18.13 4.90
C TYR A 462 21.61 19.19 5.64
N GLY A 463 21.62 19.16 6.96
CA GLY A 463 20.89 20.11 7.80
C GLY A 463 21.72 20.59 8.98
N LEU A 464 21.83 21.89 9.17
CA LEU A 464 22.35 22.52 10.38
C LEU A 464 21.22 23.30 11.03
N THR A 465 20.96 23.04 12.30
CA THR A 465 20.01 23.82 13.11
C THR A 465 20.72 24.36 14.31
N ILE A 466 20.54 25.64 14.61
CA ILE A 466 21.07 26.31 15.78
C ILE A 466 19.89 26.87 16.55
N PHE A 467 19.60 26.28 17.71
CA PHE A 467 18.64 26.82 18.65
C PHE A 467 19.35 27.70 19.68
N SER A 468 18.80 28.88 19.95
CA SER A 468 19.38 29.87 20.85
C SER A 468 18.32 30.59 21.67
N ARG A 469 18.60 30.80 22.95
CA ARG A 469 17.71 31.52 23.88
C ARG A 469 18.47 32.53 24.72
N PRO A 470 19.13 33.53 24.11
CA PRO A 470 20.11 34.39 24.80
C PRO A 470 19.51 35.16 25.98
N LEU A 471 18.20 35.46 25.95
CA LEU A 471 17.43 36.08 27.02
C LEU A 471 16.18 35.25 27.29
N ASN A 472 15.62 35.35 28.50
CA ASN A 472 14.34 34.68 28.80
C ASN A 472 13.19 35.16 27.92
N THR A 473 13.31 36.38 27.39
CA THR A 473 12.35 37.05 26.51
C THR A 473 12.68 36.90 25.03
N LEU A 474 13.76 36.21 24.63
CA LEU A 474 14.17 36.08 23.23
C LEU A 474 14.57 34.64 22.90
N GLU A 475 13.86 34.04 21.95
CA GLU A 475 14.14 32.74 21.38
C GLU A 475 14.44 32.90 19.88
N SER A 476 15.45 32.18 19.40
CA SER A 476 15.82 32.21 17.99
C SER A 476 16.26 30.84 17.50
N SER A 477 15.87 30.49 16.28
CA SER A 477 16.25 29.26 15.61
C SER A 477 16.71 29.58 14.19
N LEU A 478 17.92 29.17 13.84
CA LEU A 478 18.44 29.21 12.48
C LEU A 478 18.54 27.80 11.93
N GLY A 479 17.86 27.51 10.82
CA GLY A 479 17.94 26.26 10.09
C GLY A 479 18.55 26.50 8.71
N LEU A 480 19.56 25.71 8.34
CA LEU A 480 20.18 25.69 7.03
C LEU A 480 20.05 24.26 6.50
N THR A 481 19.44 24.08 5.34
CA THR A 481 19.39 22.77 4.69
C THR A 481 19.88 22.85 3.25
N ARG A 482 20.56 21.80 2.80
CA ARG A 482 20.98 21.58 1.42
C ARG A 482 20.49 20.20 1.01
N TYR A 483 19.73 20.15 -0.07
CA TYR A 483 19.19 18.95 -0.65
C TYR A 483 19.71 18.81 -2.08
N GLU A 484 20.19 17.63 -2.45
CA GLU A 484 20.72 17.34 -3.78
C GLU A 484 20.07 16.06 -4.31
N ASN A 485 19.70 16.07 -5.59
CA ASN A 485 19.26 14.89 -6.31
C ASN A 485 20.22 14.58 -7.45
N TYR A 486 20.46 13.30 -7.68
CA TYR A 486 21.27 12.77 -8.77
C TYR A 486 20.50 11.67 -9.52
N GLU A 487 20.76 11.57 -10.81
CA GLU A 487 20.31 10.50 -11.70
C GLU A 487 21.51 10.04 -12.54
N ASP A 488 21.83 8.74 -12.54
CA ASP A 488 23.00 8.15 -13.20
C ASP A 488 24.32 8.88 -12.85
N GLY A 489 24.46 9.27 -11.59
CA GLY A 489 25.60 10.04 -11.08
C GLY A 489 25.65 11.50 -11.51
N GLN A 490 24.74 11.97 -12.37
CA GLN A 490 24.62 13.37 -12.75
C GLN A 490 23.69 14.09 -11.78
N ARG A 491 24.10 15.26 -11.29
CA ARG A 491 23.25 16.07 -10.42
C ARG A 491 22.08 16.62 -11.24
N LEU A 492 20.85 16.37 -10.79
CA LEU A 492 19.62 16.87 -11.41
C LEU A 492 19.18 18.20 -10.81
N SER A 493 19.21 18.30 -9.47
CA SER A 493 18.81 19.52 -8.78
C SER A 493 19.52 19.72 -7.46
N THR A 494 19.67 20.99 -7.10
CA THR A 494 20.21 21.45 -5.83
C THR A 494 19.23 22.42 -5.20
N ASN A 495 18.85 22.20 -3.94
CA ASN A 495 17.97 23.08 -3.19
C ASN A 495 18.63 23.49 -1.88
N HIS A 496 18.73 24.80 -1.63
CA HIS A 496 19.20 25.38 -0.38
C HIS A 496 18.04 26.07 0.31
N THR A 497 17.82 25.77 1.59
CA THR A 497 16.81 26.46 2.39
C THR A 497 17.43 27.05 3.63
N ILE A 498 17.11 28.31 3.92
CA ILE A 498 17.55 29.04 5.12
C ILE A 498 16.31 29.55 5.82
N ASN A 499 16.11 29.10 7.05
CA ASN A 499 14.97 29.49 7.87
C ASN A 499 15.49 30.15 9.13
N TRP A 500 15.04 31.35 9.42
CA TRP A 500 15.35 32.03 10.66
C TRP A 500 14.06 32.43 11.35
N LEU A 501 13.82 31.84 12.52
CA LEU A 501 12.68 32.15 13.37
C LEU A 501 13.19 32.91 14.58
N ASN A 502 12.48 33.97 14.93
CA ASN A 502 12.76 34.78 16.11
C ASN A 502 11.46 35.07 16.84
N SER A 503 11.41 34.80 18.14
CA SER A 503 10.29 35.12 19.01
C SER A 503 10.78 35.95 20.18
N ALA A 504 10.19 37.13 20.37
CA ALA A 504 10.61 38.10 21.35
C ALA A 504 9.42 38.64 22.17
N THR A 505 9.57 38.73 23.49
CA THR A 505 8.73 39.56 24.35
C THR A 505 9.42 40.92 24.51
N LEU A 506 8.96 41.92 23.75
CA LEU A 506 9.57 43.25 23.73
C LEU A 506 9.23 44.04 25.01
N TYR A 507 8.02 43.84 25.53
CA TYR A 507 7.51 44.40 26.78
C TYR A 507 6.43 43.46 27.35
N PRO A 508 6.11 43.47 28.66
CA PRO A 508 4.94 42.73 29.17
C PRO A 508 3.67 43.08 28.39
N GLY A 509 3.08 42.09 27.72
CA GLY A 509 1.93 42.29 26.83
C GLY A 509 2.27 42.68 25.39
N LEU A 510 3.53 42.89 25.00
CA LEU A 510 3.96 43.12 23.61
C LEU A 510 4.91 42.02 23.14
N THR A 511 4.44 41.19 22.21
CA THR A 511 5.22 40.08 21.63
C THR A 511 5.43 40.27 20.13
N SER A 512 6.57 39.82 19.63
CA SER A 512 6.96 39.88 18.21
C SER A 512 7.48 38.52 17.77
N ASN A 513 7.00 38.03 16.62
CA ASN A 513 7.53 36.86 15.94
C ASN A 513 7.96 37.26 14.53
N LEU A 514 9.20 36.98 14.16
CA LEU A 514 9.75 37.23 12.85
C LEU A 514 10.23 35.91 12.25
N ASP A 515 9.67 35.55 11.11
CA ASP A 515 10.02 34.35 10.36
C ASP A 515 10.59 34.78 9.00
N LEU A 516 11.85 34.46 8.74
CA LEU A 516 12.49 34.63 7.44
C LEU A 516 12.74 33.26 6.80
N TYR A 517 12.40 33.13 5.53
CA TYR A 517 12.56 31.92 4.74
C TYR A 517 13.24 32.28 3.40
N LEU A 518 14.35 31.65 3.09
CA LEU A 518 15.02 31.75 1.80
C LEU A 518 15.13 30.37 1.19
N ASN A 519 14.82 30.25 -0.09
CA ASN A 519 14.95 29.03 -0.84
C ASN A 519 15.63 29.31 -2.18
N PHE A 520 16.68 28.55 -2.49
CA PHE A 520 17.42 28.63 -3.74
C PHE A 520 17.38 27.26 -4.38
N ASN A 521 16.68 27.13 -5.51
CA ASN A 521 16.55 25.88 -6.22
C ASN A 521 17.21 26.02 -7.59
N THR A 522 18.07 25.07 -7.94
CA THR A 522 18.74 25.00 -9.24
C THR A 522 18.39 23.66 -9.88
N ASN A 523 17.83 23.69 -11.08
CA ASN A 523 17.74 22.55 -11.97
C ASN A 523 19.03 22.51 -12.80
N GLU A 524 19.90 21.57 -12.49
CA GLU A 524 21.23 21.43 -13.09
C GLU A 524 21.13 20.87 -14.53
N LYS A 525 20.03 20.21 -14.90
CA LYS A 525 19.78 19.69 -16.26
C LYS A 525 19.40 20.80 -17.24
N THR A 526 18.57 21.75 -16.79
CA THR A 526 18.13 22.89 -17.62
C THR A 526 18.93 24.17 -17.36
N ASN A 527 19.82 24.16 -16.37
CA ASN A 527 20.50 25.34 -15.84
C ASN A 527 19.54 26.47 -15.43
N GLN A 528 18.33 26.11 -14.98
CA GLN A 528 17.35 27.06 -14.48
C GLN A 528 17.45 27.17 -12.96
N SER A 529 17.51 28.39 -12.45
CA SER A 529 17.52 28.67 -11.02
C SER A 529 16.31 29.50 -10.62
N SER A 530 15.71 29.14 -9.49
CA SER A 530 14.69 29.94 -8.83
C SER A 530 15.13 30.31 -7.43
N HIS A 531 14.75 31.54 -7.04
CA HIS A 531 15.04 32.10 -5.74
C HIS A 531 13.72 32.55 -5.13
N TYR A 532 13.47 32.15 -3.91
CA TYR A 532 12.29 32.54 -3.17
C TYR A 532 12.69 33.10 -1.81
N LEU A 533 12.18 34.28 -1.49
CA LEU A 533 12.33 34.95 -0.21
C LEU A 533 10.94 35.16 0.37
N GLY A 534 10.73 34.70 1.59
CA GLY A 534 9.56 34.97 2.41
C GLY A 534 9.97 35.63 3.73
N ALA A 535 9.20 36.62 4.17
CA ALA A 535 9.32 37.24 5.47
C ALA A 535 7.93 37.44 6.07
N SER A 536 7.74 37.03 7.33
CA SER A 536 6.51 37.26 8.08
C SER A 536 6.85 37.88 9.43
N LEU A 537 6.23 39.01 9.74
CA LEU A 537 6.34 39.68 11.02
C LEU A 537 4.95 39.71 11.66
N ARG A 538 4.83 39.13 12.85
CA ARG A 538 3.63 39.21 13.69
C ARG A 538 3.95 39.95 14.98
N MET A 539 3.22 41.01 15.25
CA MET A 539 3.27 41.71 16.53
C MET A 539 1.90 41.67 17.20
N THR A 540 1.86 41.34 18.48
CA THR A 540 0.65 41.33 19.31
C THR A 540 0.87 42.22 20.50
N SER A 541 0.00 43.23 20.66
CA SER A 541 -0.02 44.15 21.78
C SER A 541 -1.27 43.95 22.63
N ARG A 542 -1.06 43.73 23.92
CA ARG A 542 -2.07 43.61 25.00
C ARG A 542 -1.67 44.53 26.16
N MET A 543 -1.22 45.74 25.84
CA MET A 543 -0.76 46.70 26.87
C MET A 543 -1.89 47.21 27.76
N ARG A 544 -3.16 47.04 27.36
CA ARG A 544 -4.34 47.31 28.19
C ARG A 544 -5.31 46.14 28.06
N ASP A 545 -5.97 45.78 29.16
CA ASP A 545 -6.91 44.65 29.18
C ASP A 545 -8.13 44.84 28.26
N ASN A 546 -8.42 46.09 27.91
CA ASN A 546 -9.50 46.48 27.02
C ASN A 546 -9.06 46.79 25.58
N LEU A 547 -7.78 46.61 25.23
CA LEU A 547 -7.27 46.86 23.89
C LEU A 547 -6.27 45.78 23.46
N VAL A 548 -6.62 45.03 22.43
CA VAL A 548 -5.72 44.08 21.77
C VAL A 548 -5.48 44.53 20.34
N VAL A 549 -4.21 44.63 19.95
CA VAL A 549 -3.82 44.98 18.58
C VAL A 549 -2.88 43.91 18.04
N ASP A 550 -3.27 43.31 16.92
CA ASP A 550 -2.47 42.36 16.16
C ASP A 550 -2.08 42.99 14.82
N LEU A 551 -0.79 42.95 14.50
CA LEU A 551 -0.22 43.37 13.22
C LEU A 551 0.47 42.16 12.60
N VAL A 552 0.14 41.85 11.35
CA VAL A 552 0.82 40.81 10.57
C VAL A 552 1.24 41.41 9.24
N THR A 553 2.52 41.35 8.93
CA THR A 553 3.07 41.78 7.64
C THR A 553 3.80 40.62 7.00
N ASP A 554 3.39 40.26 5.79
CA ASP A 554 3.98 39.22 4.97
C ASP A 554 4.56 39.83 3.70
N TYR A 555 5.74 39.35 3.31
CA TYR A 555 6.40 39.71 2.06
C TYR A 555 6.97 38.45 1.41
N ASN A 556 6.67 38.27 0.12
CA ASN A 556 7.15 37.15 -0.67
C ASN A 556 7.69 37.66 -2.01
N ALA A 557 8.89 37.23 -2.36
CA ALA A 557 9.50 37.50 -3.66
C ALA A 557 9.99 36.20 -4.28
N ALA A 558 9.67 36.01 -5.56
CA ALA A 558 10.16 34.91 -6.37
C ALA A 558 10.88 35.46 -7.60
N ASP A 559 12.05 34.93 -7.87
CA ASP A 559 12.78 35.16 -9.10
C ASP A 559 13.02 33.81 -9.79
N VAL A 560 12.84 33.78 -11.11
CA VAL A 560 13.07 32.60 -11.94
C VAL A 560 13.87 33.04 -13.15
N GLY A 561 15.04 32.46 -13.33
CA GLY A 561 15.95 32.74 -14.44
C GLY A 561 16.68 31.49 -14.91
N SER A 562 17.30 31.56 -16.09
CA SER A 562 18.26 30.55 -16.52
C SER A 562 19.67 31.12 -16.38
N ILE A 563 20.61 30.34 -15.85
CA ILE A 563 22.02 30.73 -15.69
C ILE A 563 22.55 31.16 -17.07
N GLY A 564 22.97 32.42 -17.18
CA GLY A 564 23.48 33.01 -18.43
C GLY A 564 22.46 33.73 -19.33
N THR A 565 21.19 33.85 -18.92
CA THR A 565 20.16 34.61 -19.65
C THR A 565 19.63 35.78 -18.83
N THR A 566 19.35 36.92 -19.48
CA THR A 566 18.86 38.16 -18.84
C THR A 566 17.33 38.24 -18.75
N SER A 567 16.59 37.24 -19.21
CA SER A 567 15.12 37.19 -19.10
C SER A 567 14.71 36.56 -17.76
N SER A 568 14.64 37.37 -16.70
CA SER A 568 14.12 36.96 -15.40
C SER A 568 12.65 37.36 -15.23
N GLY A 569 11.84 36.42 -14.74
CA GLY A 569 10.44 36.66 -14.40
C GLY A 569 10.30 37.00 -12.91
N ARG A 570 10.80 38.17 -12.47
CA ARG A 570 10.72 38.57 -11.06
C ARG A 570 9.30 38.94 -10.67
N ARG A 571 8.82 38.38 -9.56
CA ARG A 571 7.51 38.70 -8.97
C ARG A 571 7.65 38.93 -7.47
N SER A 572 7.11 40.04 -6.98
CA SER A 572 6.99 40.36 -5.56
C SER A 572 5.53 40.54 -5.22
N ALA A 573 5.15 40.12 -4.02
CA ALA A 573 3.86 40.41 -3.43
C ALA A 573 3.96 40.43 -1.91
N GLY A 574 3.03 41.09 -1.26
CA GLY A 574 2.94 41.11 0.19
C GLY A 574 1.56 41.53 0.66
N SER A 575 1.35 41.37 1.96
CA SER A 575 0.16 41.85 2.63
C SER A 575 0.49 42.38 4.00
N THR A 576 -0.19 43.44 4.43
CA THR A 576 -0.16 43.89 5.82
C THR A 576 -1.58 43.90 6.34
N SER A 577 -1.82 43.17 7.42
CA SER A 577 -3.07 43.16 8.14
C SER A 577 -2.91 43.72 9.54
N ILE A 578 -3.86 44.56 9.95
CA ILE A 578 -3.97 45.07 11.31
C ILE A 578 -5.36 44.70 11.84
N GLN A 579 -5.41 44.19 13.06
CA GLN A 579 -6.65 43.96 13.79
C GLN A 579 -6.55 44.65 15.14
N ALA A 580 -7.49 45.53 15.46
CA ALA A 580 -7.57 46.18 16.76
C ALA A 580 -8.95 45.91 17.37
N ASN A 581 -8.97 45.32 18.55
CA ASN A 581 -10.18 45.09 19.34
C ASN A 581 -10.12 45.97 20.58
N TYR A 582 -11.00 46.98 20.63
CA TYR A 582 -11.11 47.92 21.73
C TYR A 582 -12.48 47.80 22.42
N ARG A 583 -12.47 47.49 23.71
CA ARG A 583 -13.70 47.29 24.51
C ARG A 583 -13.76 48.28 25.67
N PRO A 584 -14.17 49.54 25.45
CA PRO A 584 -14.22 50.53 26.52
C PRO A 584 -15.21 50.19 27.63
N SER A 585 -16.24 49.36 27.38
CA SER A 585 -17.20 48.89 28.39
C SER A 585 -17.83 47.54 28.01
N ASP A 586 -18.68 46.99 28.88
CA ASP A 586 -19.42 45.75 28.57
C ASP A 586 -20.50 45.94 27.51
N MET A 587 -20.93 47.18 27.26
CA MET A 587 -21.98 47.50 26.30
C MET A 587 -21.44 47.94 24.93
N LEU A 588 -20.16 48.31 24.86
CA LEU A 588 -19.52 48.89 23.68
C LEU A 588 -18.23 48.14 23.34
N ALA A 589 -18.15 47.63 22.10
CA ALA A 589 -16.94 47.02 21.57
C ALA A 589 -16.70 47.47 20.12
N PHE A 590 -15.45 47.78 19.81
CA PHE A 590 -14.98 48.18 18.49
C PHE A 590 -14.00 47.13 17.97
N LEU A 591 -14.27 46.58 16.80
CA LEU A 591 -13.35 45.73 16.06
C LEU A 591 -12.97 46.47 14.78
N PHE A 592 -11.68 46.72 14.60
CA PHE A 592 -11.11 47.26 13.38
C PHE A 592 -10.25 46.18 12.75
N GLN A 593 -10.41 45.97 11.45
CA GLN A 593 -9.59 45.06 10.67
C GLN A 593 -9.24 45.71 9.33
N GLY A 594 -7.96 45.90 9.05
CA GLY A 594 -7.47 46.33 7.75
C GLY A 594 -6.58 45.26 7.15
N ASN A 595 -6.64 45.07 5.84
CA ASN A 595 -5.70 44.28 5.06
C ASN A 595 -5.35 45.04 3.77
N LEU A 596 -4.06 45.25 3.55
CA LEU A 596 -3.51 45.87 2.35
C LEU A 596 -2.63 44.85 1.65
N GLY A 597 -3.02 44.44 0.44
CA GLY A 597 -2.26 43.55 -0.43
C GLY A 597 -1.62 44.32 -1.59
N TYR A 598 -0.41 43.93 -1.98
CA TYR A 598 0.29 44.49 -3.15
C TYR A 598 1.03 43.39 -3.92
N GLY A 599 1.29 43.60 -5.22
CA GLY A 599 2.16 42.72 -5.99
C GLY A 599 2.31 43.07 -7.47
N ASP A 600 3.43 42.63 -8.04
CA ASP A 600 3.95 43.06 -9.36
C ASP A 600 3.72 42.03 -10.49
N GLY A 601 2.96 40.96 -10.24
CA GLY A 601 2.69 39.91 -11.22
C GLY A 601 1.81 40.38 -12.38
N GLY A 602 2.40 40.93 -13.43
CA GLY A 602 1.79 41.14 -14.76
C GLY A 602 0.68 42.18 -14.86
N GLY A 603 0.38 42.92 -13.79
CA GLY A 603 -0.64 43.96 -13.83
C GLY A 603 -0.73 44.86 -12.60
N GLY A 604 0.31 44.92 -11.75
CA GLY A 604 0.41 45.85 -10.61
C GLY A 604 -0.91 46.02 -9.84
N ARG A 605 -1.37 44.95 -9.17
CA ARG A 605 -2.72 44.92 -8.57
C ARG A 605 -2.61 45.06 -7.06
N SER A 606 -2.82 46.28 -6.56
CA SER A 606 -3.03 46.53 -5.14
C SER A 606 -4.48 46.24 -4.77
N SER A 607 -4.69 45.59 -3.63
CA SER A 607 -6.03 45.41 -3.05
C SER A 607 -6.05 45.94 -1.63
N MET A 608 -7.19 46.50 -1.25
CA MET A 608 -7.42 46.99 0.10
C MET A 608 -8.76 46.47 0.59
N LEU A 609 -8.73 45.78 1.73
CA LEU A 609 -9.91 45.41 2.48
C LEU A 609 -9.85 46.13 3.82
N PHE A 610 -10.89 46.89 4.15
CA PHE A 610 -11.05 47.48 5.46
C PHE A 610 -12.42 47.09 5.99
N ASP A 611 -12.48 46.53 7.18
CA ASP A 611 -13.69 46.13 7.89
C ASP A 611 -13.65 46.79 9.28
N SER A 612 -14.73 47.44 9.65
CA SER A 612 -14.91 48.01 10.97
C SER A 612 -16.27 47.57 11.49
N GLN A 613 -16.32 47.13 12.73
CA GLN A 613 -17.54 46.71 13.41
C GLN A 613 -17.62 47.39 14.76
N LEU A 614 -18.77 47.98 15.01
CA LEU A 614 -19.15 48.61 16.25
C LEU A 614 -20.33 47.85 16.82
N SER A 615 -20.09 47.12 17.91
CA SER A 615 -21.13 46.51 18.72
C SER A 615 -21.60 47.52 19.77
N VAL A 616 -22.89 47.87 19.71
CA VAL A 616 -23.57 48.81 20.61
C VAL A 616 -24.67 48.08 21.37
N LEU A 617 -24.91 48.47 22.62
CA LEU A 617 -25.99 47.93 23.45
C LEU A 617 -25.95 46.40 23.62
N ARG A 618 -24.78 45.80 23.81
CA ARG A 618 -24.69 44.35 24.05
C ARG A 618 -25.17 44.01 25.47
N THR A 619 -26.44 43.64 25.59
CA THR A 619 -27.09 43.22 26.84
C THR A 619 -27.68 41.81 26.68
N SER A 620 -28.25 41.24 27.74
CA SER A 620 -28.99 39.97 27.65
C SER A 620 -30.28 40.08 26.82
N LYS A 621 -30.84 41.29 26.67
CA LYS A 621 -32.10 41.52 25.95
C LYS A 621 -31.92 42.06 24.54
N THR A 622 -30.93 42.91 24.31
CA THR A 622 -30.71 43.51 22.99
C THR A 622 -29.24 43.49 22.62
N HIS A 623 -28.96 43.45 21.32
CA HIS A 623 -27.64 43.55 20.76
C HIS A 623 -27.71 44.21 19.40
N VAL A 624 -26.98 45.31 19.22
CA VAL A 624 -26.88 46.04 17.95
C VAL A 624 -25.44 45.95 17.45
N THR A 625 -25.25 45.61 16.19
CA THR A 625 -23.95 45.67 15.51
C THR A 625 -24.08 46.52 14.27
N LEU A 626 -23.28 47.57 14.21
CA LEU A 626 -23.03 48.36 13.02
C LEU A 626 -21.71 47.87 12.42
N GLY A 627 -21.61 47.82 11.11
CA GLY A 627 -20.33 47.61 10.46
C GLY A 627 -20.25 48.36 9.14
N TYR A 628 -19.02 48.61 8.75
CA TYR A 628 -18.64 49.21 7.50
C TYR A 628 -17.48 48.40 6.92
N ARG A 629 -17.61 48.05 5.64
CA ARG A 629 -16.61 47.31 4.88
C ARG A 629 -16.30 48.05 3.58
N LEU A 630 -15.04 48.36 3.36
CA LEU A 630 -14.50 48.82 2.09
C LEU A 630 -13.71 47.66 1.47
N ASN A 631 -14.06 47.29 0.24
CA ASN A 631 -13.31 46.34 -0.56
C ASN A 631 -12.92 47.03 -1.87
N ALA A 632 -11.69 47.51 -1.94
CA ALA A 632 -11.13 48.12 -3.14
C ALA A 632 -10.20 47.12 -3.83
N ILE A 633 -10.64 46.60 -4.97
CA ILE A 633 -9.84 45.78 -5.87
C ILE A 633 -9.68 46.53 -7.20
N PRO A 634 -8.66 46.21 -8.03
CA PRO A 634 -8.41 46.97 -9.26
C PRO A 634 -9.56 46.98 -10.28
N ALA A 635 -10.52 46.05 -10.15
CA ALA A 635 -11.68 45.97 -11.02
C ALA A 635 -12.88 46.78 -10.51
N GLU A 636 -12.98 47.01 -9.21
CA GLU A 636 -14.16 47.62 -8.59
C GLU A 636 -13.88 48.03 -7.12
N THR A 637 -14.46 49.16 -6.70
CA THR A 637 -14.53 49.54 -5.28
C THR A 637 -15.94 49.35 -4.72
N ILE A 638 -16.07 48.50 -3.69
CA ILE A 638 -17.34 48.22 -3.02
C ILE A 638 -17.31 48.76 -1.59
N ASN A 639 -18.29 49.61 -1.24
CA ASN A 639 -18.51 50.07 0.12
C ASN A 639 -19.78 49.43 0.66
N SER A 640 -19.70 48.67 1.76
CA SER A 640 -20.85 48.00 2.38
C SER A 640 -21.06 48.49 3.80
N PHE A 641 -22.31 48.76 4.15
CA PHE A 641 -22.77 49.10 5.49
C PHE A 641 -23.69 48.00 5.97
N ASN A 642 -23.41 47.46 7.15
CA ASN A 642 -24.19 46.39 7.74
C ASN A 642 -24.77 46.82 9.08
N PHE A 643 -26.07 46.62 9.26
CA PHE A 643 -26.78 46.84 10.51
C PHE A 643 -27.41 45.51 10.92
N LYS A 644 -27.10 45.05 12.13
CA LYS A 644 -27.76 43.90 12.74
C LYS A 644 -28.31 44.32 14.08
N TRP A 645 -29.57 44.02 14.33
CA TRP A 645 -30.21 44.22 15.62
C TRP A 645 -30.95 42.96 16.01
N SER A 646 -30.56 42.39 17.14
CA SER A 646 -31.28 41.29 17.78
C SER A 646 -31.89 41.82 19.07
N TRP A 647 -33.19 41.56 19.27
CA TRP A 647 -33.93 41.96 20.45
C TRP A 647 -34.81 40.81 20.94
N ASN A 648 -34.45 40.27 22.10
CA ASN A 648 -35.31 39.39 22.89
C ASN A 648 -36.39 40.24 23.56
N LEU A 649 -37.57 40.28 22.91
CA LEU A 649 -38.75 40.98 23.41
C LEU A 649 -39.29 40.28 24.67
N SER A 650 -39.19 38.94 24.72
CA SER A 650 -39.50 38.08 25.86
C SER A 650 -38.74 36.76 25.76
N ASP A 651 -38.91 35.84 26.72
CA ASP A 651 -38.31 34.50 26.68
C ASP A 651 -38.77 33.65 25.48
N TYR A 652 -39.89 34.02 24.85
CA TYR A 652 -40.50 33.28 23.74
C TYR A 652 -40.41 34.01 22.40
N LEU A 653 -40.00 35.29 22.37
CA LEU A 653 -40.04 36.14 21.17
C LEU A 653 -38.72 36.88 20.95
N THR A 654 -38.09 36.64 19.80
CA THR A 654 -36.88 37.33 19.35
C THR A 654 -37.10 38.00 18.01
N LEU A 655 -36.81 39.30 17.94
CA LEU A 655 -36.78 40.08 16.71
C LEU A 655 -35.34 40.19 16.21
N ASP A 656 -35.08 39.68 15.01
CA ASP A 656 -33.80 39.82 14.32
C ASP A 656 -33.99 40.70 13.08
N THR A 657 -33.31 41.84 13.05
CA THR A 657 -33.27 42.74 11.90
C THR A 657 -31.86 42.78 11.34
N ASN A 658 -31.72 42.60 10.03
CA ASN A 658 -30.47 42.70 9.30
C ASN A 658 -30.69 43.62 8.08
N ALA A 659 -29.94 44.72 8.01
CA ALA A 659 -29.90 45.59 6.86
C ALA A 659 -28.48 45.59 6.29
N ASN A 660 -28.35 45.44 4.98
CA ASN A 660 -27.08 45.60 4.28
C ASN A 660 -27.29 46.56 3.11
N TYR A 661 -26.38 47.52 2.96
CA TYR A 661 -26.37 48.47 1.87
C TYR A 661 -24.97 48.48 1.26
N SER A 662 -24.85 48.20 -0.03
CA SER A 662 -23.57 48.11 -0.75
C SER A 662 -23.58 49.08 -1.93
N MET A 663 -22.69 50.07 -1.88
CA MET A 663 -22.39 50.97 -3.00
C MET A 663 -21.34 50.31 -3.90
N MET A 664 -21.64 50.21 -5.19
CA MET A 664 -20.85 49.55 -6.24
C MET A 664 -20.76 50.47 -7.46
N GLU A 665 -19.73 50.31 -8.29
CA GLU A 665 -19.54 51.17 -9.47
C GLU A 665 -20.64 50.96 -10.54
N GLU A 666 -21.17 49.74 -10.66
CA GLU A 666 -22.26 49.40 -11.59
C GLU A 666 -23.68 49.57 -10.98
N GLY A 667 -23.79 50.06 -9.74
CA GLY A 667 -25.05 50.42 -9.10
C GLY A 667 -25.23 49.91 -7.68
N ASP A 668 -25.87 50.71 -6.84
CA ASP A 668 -26.09 50.37 -5.43
C ASP A 668 -27.04 49.19 -5.23
N SER A 669 -26.80 48.39 -4.20
CA SER A 669 -27.69 47.32 -3.76
C SER A 669 -28.04 47.46 -2.28
N TRP A 670 -29.26 47.08 -1.92
CA TRP A 670 -29.72 47.10 -0.53
C TRP A 670 -30.61 45.91 -0.22
N ASN A 671 -30.57 45.46 1.02
CA ASN A 671 -31.43 44.41 1.55
C ASN A 671 -31.77 44.74 3.00
N LEU A 672 -33.05 44.70 3.34
CA LEU A 672 -33.56 44.76 4.70
C LEU A 672 -34.38 43.49 4.96
N ASN A 673 -33.96 42.71 5.95
CA ASN A 673 -34.69 41.54 6.42
C ASN A 673 -35.00 41.72 7.90
N ALA A 674 -36.27 41.58 8.27
CA ALA A 674 -36.71 41.51 9.65
C ALA A 674 -37.45 40.19 9.85
N ARG A 675 -37.04 39.43 10.86
CA ARG A 675 -37.63 38.14 11.22
C ARG A 675 -38.03 38.17 12.69
N LEU A 676 -39.30 37.89 12.95
CA LEU A 676 -39.79 37.61 14.30
C LEU A 676 -39.81 36.09 14.49
N ASN A 677 -39.03 35.60 15.44
CA ASN A 677 -39.01 34.20 15.85
C ASN A 677 -39.80 34.04 17.14
N ALA A 678 -40.77 33.12 17.11
CA ALA A 678 -41.46 32.64 18.29
C ALA A 678 -40.97 31.21 18.60
N SER A 679 -40.41 31.01 19.79
CA SER A 679 -39.99 29.70 20.29
C SER A 679 -40.73 29.46 21.60
N PHE A 680 -41.58 28.43 21.66
CA PHE A 680 -42.42 28.10 22.83
C PHE A 680 -41.86 26.92 23.61
#